data_AF-A0A1I4FJY3-F1
#
_entry.id   AF-A0A1I4FJY3-F1
#
_cell.length_a   1.000
_cell.length_b   1.000
_cell.length_c   1.000
_cell.angle_alpha   90.00
_cell.angle_beta   90.00
_cell.angle_gamma   90.00
#
_symmetry.space_group_name_H-M   'P 1'
#
loop_
_entity.id
_entity.type
_entity.pdbx_description
1 polymer ?
#
loop_
_entity_poly.entity_id
_entity_poly.type
_entity_poly.pdbx_seq_one_letter_code
_entity_poly.pdbx_strand_id
1 'polypeptide(L)'
;MKKSFKIGLFFGGFGPDVIDGTANSDVIFGGFGNDRINSGAGHDRVFGGFGDDTILGAAGSDTIFGGAGTDTAIYEGGVDDYAISVKPVRGSGPTQVQVSDASGDTDTLRSIEQLYFAADDYTADLTGQNNAVLARDDVAAAAADMATVLAGLSDNDFDFDGDTLQITAIDTSALTGTATLNPDGTISYDAAGAFDDLAEGEVATTTLSYTVTDGRGSVDTATVTITVTGVNDAPTLDLSDVMVFENSTTVLTAVGADVDGDALTYSISGADAALFVIDPATGALAFAEEPDFEAPSDLDGDNVYQIAVTATDTGGLSATSDIAVTVADVDDAPQNSVFVSEIHYDNAGADTGEFIEVAGTAGADLTGWSLVLYNGNGGASYDTISLDGALSGTSGQGYLSVNATGIQNGAPDGIALVAPDGTVIEFLSYEGTMTATNGPAAGLTSIDIGVTENGSDEAGLSLQRLEDGTWTGPITATRDAANEAEIDTPPPLPDGTTLISTIQGSGSASAYVGQTVSVTAVVTMVAENGFYMQEEDSDADGNAATSEGIFVFTGDTPNVTVSYGVTVVGEVAEYFNATQINAQTFEIIGPLVDLPTAAGLSLPFATDDALESVEGMRVSLDIGTDDAPLQVIETFELGRYGEIVVSEGAQYQPTQLYDAQTQAADVDALQEANAANRLTIDDGVAAQNPTEFAYIPNTTDGDNGNGYLDIGDDLSAGGTLRIGAEITAPITGVMSYNFGEYKLIADGPLQIDEATNTDAREAAPADVGGTLQVASVNTLNYFTTLGQDDSNARGADTAEDFARQTDKLVTAITALDADIIGLQELENNGFSDGSAIATLVDALNTRAGADIYAFVDPTGTGGEIGTDAITTGLIYRVDAVSVVNAGILDYTPEGESQLNRPTVAALFEDANGEQITIAVNHFKSKGGSGTGDDADLGDGQGAYNATRTEAAIQLTEWLASDPFGSGDSDYLIIGDLNAYGQEDPVQAIEDAGYTSMLSSLIGEDAFSYTFDGQRGALDQALASSSLTGQVTGITEWHINSLEPNILGYSSEFTDPAWFNADDPYSASDHDPLLIGLDLGNYLNLEVA
;
A
#
# COMPACT_ATOMS: atom_id res chain seq x y z
N MET A 1 -68.48 -13.15 38.65
CA MET A 1 -67.49 -13.17 37.57
C MET A 1 -66.23 -13.82 38.13
N LYS A 2 -65.87 -15.02 37.66
CA LYS A 2 -64.58 -15.63 37.98
C LYS A 2 -63.56 -15.01 37.02
N LYS A 3 -62.59 -14.24 37.51
CA LYS A 3 -61.38 -13.92 36.75
C LYS A 3 -60.47 -15.14 36.88
N SER A 4 -60.28 -15.88 35.80
CA SER A 4 -59.23 -16.90 35.69
C SER A 4 -57.97 -16.20 35.18
N PHE A 5 -56.89 -16.24 35.96
CA PHE A 5 -55.56 -15.94 35.44
C PHE A 5 -55.07 -17.20 34.73
N LYS A 6 -54.65 -17.08 33.47
CA LYS A 6 -53.88 -18.12 32.77
C LYS A 6 -52.42 -17.66 32.88
N ILE A 7 -51.61 -18.45 33.56
CA ILE A 7 -50.15 -18.31 33.66
C ILE A 7 -49.61 -19.63 33.12
N GLY A 8 -48.77 -19.58 32.10
CA GLY A 8 -47.95 -20.69 31.64
C GLY A 8 -46.79 -20.91 32.60
N LEU A 9 -46.43 -22.17 32.81
CA LEU A 9 -45.31 -22.56 33.67
C LEU A 9 -44.47 -23.57 32.89
N PHE A 10 -43.26 -23.19 32.53
CA PHE A 10 -42.35 -23.95 31.66
C PHE A 10 -41.07 -24.31 32.41
N PHE A 11 -40.50 -25.48 32.11
CA PHE A 11 -39.28 -26.00 32.71
C PHE A 11 -38.45 -26.71 31.64
N GLY A 12 -37.21 -26.30 31.45
CA GLY A 12 -36.17 -27.15 30.86
C GLY A 12 -35.58 -28.11 31.90
N GLY A 13 -34.66 -28.94 31.43
CA GLY A 13 -34.08 -30.09 32.08
C GLY A 13 -32.57 -29.97 32.28
N PHE A 14 -31.85 -30.99 31.83
CA PHE A 14 -30.38 -31.04 31.82
C PHE A 14 -29.92 -31.12 30.36
N GLY A 15 -28.89 -30.36 30.01
CA GLY A 15 -28.44 -30.14 28.64
C GLY A 15 -29.13 -28.91 28.00
N PRO A 16 -28.65 -28.42 26.85
CA PRO A 16 -29.24 -27.27 26.15
C PRO A 16 -30.70 -27.47 25.78
N ASP A 17 -31.59 -26.57 26.21
CA ASP A 17 -33.02 -26.60 25.91
C ASP A 17 -33.47 -25.41 25.05
N VAL A 18 -34.49 -25.61 24.20
CA VAL A 18 -35.19 -24.54 23.49
C VAL A 18 -36.60 -24.41 24.05
N ILE A 19 -36.93 -23.23 24.60
CA ILE A 19 -38.18 -23.02 25.34
C ILE A 19 -38.95 -21.82 24.77
N ASP A 20 -40.13 -22.10 24.20
CA ASP A 20 -41.07 -21.08 23.74
C ASP A 20 -42.26 -20.91 24.71
N GLY A 21 -42.44 -19.70 25.22
CA GLY A 21 -43.55 -19.28 26.06
C GLY A 21 -44.81 -18.95 25.24
N THR A 22 -45.77 -18.26 25.88
CA THR A 22 -47.04 -17.90 25.26
C THR A 22 -47.26 -16.39 25.22
N ALA A 23 -48.37 -15.95 24.63
CA ALA A 23 -48.77 -14.54 24.68
C ALA A 23 -49.43 -14.12 26.02
N ASN A 24 -49.15 -14.80 27.14
CA ASN A 24 -49.66 -14.46 28.48
C ASN A 24 -48.49 -14.28 29.44
N SER A 25 -48.73 -13.64 30.59
CA SER A 25 -47.73 -13.57 31.67
C SER A 25 -47.36 -14.95 32.22
N ASP A 26 -46.18 -15.44 31.85
CA ASP A 26 -45.65 -16.78 32.06
C ASP A 26 -44.52 -16.79 33.09
N VAL A 27 -44.17 -17.99 33.57
CA VAL A 27 -43.00 -18.23 34.41
C VAL A 27 -42.20 -19.37 33.79
N ILE A 28 -40.93 -19.11 33.47
CA ILE A 28 -40.07 -20.02 32.70
C ILE A 28 -38.80 -20.29 33.50
N PHE A 29 -38.38 -21.55 33.53
CA PHE A 29 -37.11 -22.01 34.09
C PHE A 29 -36.35 -22.77 32.99
N GLY A 30 -35.13 -22.34 32.63
CA GLY A 30 -34.24 -23.03 31.69
C GLY A 30 -33.71 -24.30 32.32
N GLY A 31 -32.77 -24.24 33.26
CA GLY A 31 -32.32 -25.42 33.99
C GLY A 31 -30.81 -25.52 34.07
N PHE A 32 -30.24 -26.59 33.51
CA PHE A 32 -28.80 -26.78 33.37
C PHE A 32 -28.46 -26.99 31.91
N GLY A 33 -27.47 -26.28 31.37
CA GLY A 33 -27.14 -26.28 29.95
C GLY A 33 -27.32 -24.87 29.38
N ASN A 34 -26.82 -24.64 28.17
CA ASN A 34 -26.94 -23.34 27.51
C ASN A 34 -28.32 -23.28 26.84
N ASP A 35 -29.27 -22.58 27.45
CA ASP A 35 -30.67 -22.62 27.03
C ASP A 35 -31.04 -21.44 26.10
N ARG A 36 -31.89 -21.70 25.10
CA ARG A 36 -32.49 -20.67 24.24
C ARG A 36 -33.96 -20.47 24.62
N ILE A 37 -34.28 -19.32 25.19
CA ILE A 37 -35.60 -19.04 25.75
C ILE A 37 -36.26 -17.87 25.01
N ASN A 38 -37.48 -18.06 24.54
CA ASN A 38 -38.35 -16.99 24.07
C ASN A 38 -39.59 -16.95 24.97
N SER A 39 -39.77 -15.92 25.79
CA SER A 39 -40.93 -15.87 26.71
C SER A 39 -42.26 -15.58 26.05
N GLY A 40 -42.25 -15.03 24.83
CA GLY A 40 -43.45 -14.58 24.14
C GLY A 40 -43.96 -13.25 24.70
N ALA A 41 -45.12 -12.78 24.21
CA ALA A 41 -45.68 -11.51 24.70
C ALA A 41 -46.28 -11.67 26.11
N GLY A 42 -46.09 -10.73 27.02
CA GLY A 42 -46.51 -10.98 28.39
C GLY A 42 -46.01 -9.99 29.43
N HIS A 43 -45.93 -10.45 30.66
CA HIS A 43 -45.20 -9.77 31.74
C HIS A 43 -44.57 -10.93 32.52
N ASP A 44 -43.48 -11.41 31.97
CA ASP A 44 -42.97 -12.74 32.16
C ASP A 44 -41.90 -12.77 33.25
N ARG A 45 -41.66 -13.96 33.75
CA ARG A 45 -40.57 -14.21 34.70
C ARG A 45 -39.73 -15.36 34.20
N VAL A 46 -38.55 -15.03 33.71
CA VAL A 46 -37.62 -16.01 33.15
C VAL A 46 -36.46 -16.21 34.11
N PHE A 47 -36.11 -17.47 34.34
CA PHE A 47 -34.92 -17.90 35.06
C PHE A 47 -34.14 -18.79 34.11
N GLY A 48 -32.99 -18.36 33.60
CA GLY A 48 -32.12 -19.12 32.70
C GLY A 48 -31.60 -20.37 33.41
N GLY A 49 -30.72 -20.22 34.39
CA GLY A 49 -30.29 -21.32 35.24
C GLY A 49 -28.78 -21.42 35.33
N PHE A 50 -28.21 -22.55 34.93
CA PHE A 50 -26.78 -22.78 34.84
C PHE A 50 -26.41 -23.02 33.37
N GLY A 51 -25.37 -22.36 32.87
CA GLY A 51 -25.01 -22.37 31.46
C GLY A 51 -25.06 -20.96 30.90
N ASP A 52 -24.63 -20.80 29.66
CA ASP A 52 -24.64 -19.52 28.96
C ASP A 52 -25.97 -19.41 28.19
N ASP A 53 -26.95 -18.72 28.78
CA ASP A 53 -28.32 -18.71 28.29
C ASP A 53 -28.59 -17.54 27.33
N THR A 54 -29.41 -17.78 26.30
CA THR A 54 -29.88 -16.76 25.35
C THR A 54 -31.39 -16.53 25.52
N ILE A 55 -31.79 -15.32 25.94
CA ILE A 55 -33.16 -15.04 26.39
C ILE A 55 -33.79 -13.87 25.63
N LEU A 56 -34.85 -14.14 24.88
CA LEU A 56 -35.73 -13.14 24.27
C LEU A 56 -36.96 -12.92 25.17
N GLY A 57 -37.04 -11.75 25.81
CA GLY A 57 -38.19 -11.30 26.61
C GLY A 57 -39.46 -11.10 25.79
N ALA A 58 -39.27 -10.58 24.57
CA ALA A 58 -40.32 -10.12 23.66
C ALA A 58 -41.19 -9.01 24.26
N ALA A 59 -42.45 -8.87 23.84
CA ALA A 59 -43.25 -7.69 24.15
C ALA A 59 -43.83 -7.72 25.58
N GLY A 60 -43.57 -6.65 26.34
CA GLY A 60 -44.13 -6.42 27.66
C GLY A 60 -43.04 -6.07 28.67
N SER A 61 -43.45 -5.79 29.91
CA SER A 61 -42.52 -5.53 31.02
C SER A 61 -42.14 -6.83 31.75
N ASP A 62 -40.97 -7.38 31.45
CA ASP A 62 -40.53 -8.69 31.92
C ASP A 62 -39.52 -8.64 33.07
N THR A 63 -39.34 -9.77 33.74
CA THR A 63 -38.28 -9.95 34.73
C THR A 63 -37.43 -11.16 34.36
N ILE A 64 -36.19 -10.91 33.96
CA ILE A 64 -35.28 -11.95 33.50
C ILE A 64 -34.14 -12.09 34.51
N PHE A 65 -33.84 -13.33 34.85
CA PHE A 65 -32.69 -13.74 35.63
C PHE A 65 -31.91 -14.71 34.74
N GLY A 66 -30.71 -14.36 34.27
CA GLY A 66 -29.88 -15.31 33.49
C GLY A 66 -29.45 -16.45 34.38
N GLY A 67 -28.51 -16.20 35.29
CA GLY A 67 -28.19 -17.18 36.32
C GLY A 67 -26.70 -17.28 36.56
N ALA A 68 -26.14 -18.46 36.30
CA ALA A 68 -24.71 -18.73 36.39
C ALA A 68 -24.19 -19.16 35.02
N GLY A 69 -23.24 -18.40 34.50
CA GLY A 69 -22.76 -18.47 33.13
C GLY A 69 -22.63 -17.05 32.60
N THR A 70 -22.41 -16.90 31.31
CA THR A 70 -22.49 -15.65 30.57
C THR A 70 -23.82 -15.60 29.84
N ASP A 71 -24.77 -14.82 30.36
CA ASP A 71 -26.14 -14.83 29.87
C ASP A 71 -26.42 -13.61 28.97
N THR A 72 -27.10 -13.84 27.84
CA THR A 72 -27.45 -12.82 26.83
C THR A 72 -28.96 -12.57 26.79
N ALA A 73 -29.38 -11.30 26.93
CA ALA A 73 -30.75 -10.87 26.68
C ALA A 73 -30.88 -10.25 25.28
N ILE A 74 -31.82 -10.75 24.47
CA ILE A 74 -32.04 -10.29 23.09
C ILE A 74 -33.15 -9.25 23.03
N TYR A 75 -32.89 -8.19 22.27
CA TYR A 75 -33.81 -7.15 21.86
C TYR A 75 -33.89 -7.09 20.33
N GLU A 76 -35.10 -7.09 19.77
CA GLU A 76 -35.29 -7.15 18.31
C GLU A 76 -35.01 -5.80 17.60
N GLY A 77 -35.05 -4.68 18.32
CA GLY A 77 -34.75 -3.34 17.80
C GLY A 77 -33.26 -2.98 17.85
N GLY A 78 -32.95 -1.75 17.43
CA GLY A 78 -31.60 -1.18 17.51
C GLY A 78 -31.31 -0.62 18.90
N VAL A 79 -30.05 -0.26 19.17
CA VAL A 79 -29.61 0.28 20.47
C VAL A 79 -30.39 1.55 20.85
N ASP A 80 -30.72 2.38 19.86
CA ASP A 80 -31.44 3.64 20.03
C ASP A 80 -32.94 3.49 20.31
N ASP A 81 -33.50 2.31 20.08
CA ASP A 81 -34.90 2.01 20.38
C ASP A 81 -35.15 1.85 21.89
N TYR A 82 -34.08 1.70 22.68
CA TYR A 82 -34.16 1.36 24.09
C TYR A 82 -33.42 2.34 24.99
N ALA A 83 -34.08 2.77 26.06
CA ALA A 83 -33.45 3.47 27.17
C ALA A 83 -32.91 2.45 28.19
N ILE A 84 -31.59 2.38 28.33
CA ILE A 84 -30.91 1.39 29.16
C ILE A 84 -30.38 2.03 30.44
N SER A 85 -30.64 1.41 31.58
CA SER A 85 -30.14 1.85 32.89
C SER A 85 -29.48 0.69 33.62
N VAL A 86 -28.15 0.74 33.69
CA VAL A 86 -27.34 -0.19 34.48
C VAL A 86 -27.16 0.38 35.89
N LYS A 87 -27.64 -0.33 36.90
CA LYS A 87 -27.52 0.08 38.31
C LYS A 87 -26.51 -0.80 39.05
N PRO A 88 -25.33 -0.28 39.42
CA PRO A 88 -24.40 -1.02 40.26
C PRO A 88 -25.00 -1.19 41.66
N VAL A 89 -25.22 -2.43 42.08
CA VAL A 89 -25.75 -2.70 43.42
C VAL A 89 -24.60 -2.60 44.42
N ARG A 90 -24.75 -1.81 45.50
CA ARG A 90 -23.76 -1.75 46.59
C ARG A 90 -23.65 -3.13 47.30
N GLY A 91 -22.64 -3.92 46.96
CA GLY A 91 -22.31 -5.21 47.59
C GLY A 91 -22.11 -6.34 46.57
N SER A 92 -21.96 -7.58 47.04
CA SER A 92 -21.71 -8.79 46.22
C SER A 92 -22.95 -9.33 45.48
N GLY A 93 -23.89 -8.47 45.08
CA GLY A 93 -25.09 -8.87 44.33
C GLY A 93 -24.93 -8.63 42.83
N PRO A 94 -25.62 -9.39 41.97
CA PRO A 94 -25.52 -9.22 40.52
C PRO A 94 -26.06 -7.84 40.08
N THR A 95 -25.48 -7.31 39.00
CA THR A 95 -25.89 -6.06 38.35
C THR A 95 -27.39 -6.12 38.01
N GLN A 96 -28.11 -5.01 38.23
CA GLN A 96 -29.50 -4.89 37.80
C GLN A 96 -29.56 -3.94 36.61
N VAL A 97 -30.10 -4.43 35.49
CA VAL A 97 -30.31 -3.63 34.28
C VAL A 97 -31.80 -3.41 34.08
N GLN A 98 -32.15 -2.21 33.64
CA GLN A 98 -33.49 -1.89 33.16
C GLN A 98 -33.40 -1.47 31.70
N VAL A 99 -34.17 -2.10 30.84
CA VAL A 99 -34.28 -1.76 29.43
C VAL A 99 -35.72 -1.33 29.19
N SER A 100 -35.91 -0.12 28.66
CA SER A 100 -37.25 0.44 28.43
C SER A 100 -37.42 0.86 26.99
N ASP A 101 -38.52 0.46 26.36
CA ASP A 101 -38.83 0.84 24.99
C ASP A 101 -39.62 2.16 24.91
N ALA A 102 -39.86 2.66 23.70
CA ALA A 102 -40.68 3.84 23.47
C ALA A 102 -42.18 3.66 23.83
N SER A 103 -42.65 2.41 23.95
CA SER A 103 -44.03 2.11 24.34
C SER A 103 -44.27 2.29 25.85
N GLY A 104 -43.17 2.34 26.62
CA GLY A 104 -43.15 2.49 28.06
C GLY A 104 -43.15 1.16 28.82
N ASP A 105 -42.95 0.05 28.11
CA ASP A 105 -42.67 -1.24 28.71
C ASP A 105 -41.22 -1.26 29.24
N THR A 106 -40.99 -1.98 30.33
CA THR A 106 -39.69 -1.98 31.01
C THR A 106 -39.34 -3.38 31.51
N ASP A 107 -38.26 -3.91 30.98
CA ASP A 107 -37.66 -5.15 31.45
C ASP A 107 -36.74 -4.90 32.63
N THR A 108 -36.71 -5.85 33.53
CA THR A 108 -35.80 -5.86 34.67
C THR A 108 -34.94 -7.11 34.63
N LEU A 109 -33.67 -6.92 34.32
CA LEU A 109 -32.69 -7.98 34.14
C LEU A 109 -31.76 -8.09 35.35
N ARG A 110 -31.33 -9.30 35.67
CA ARG A 110 -30.32 -9.60 36.71
C ARG A 110 -29.50 -10.80 36.31
N SER A 111 -28.21 -10.79 36.64
CA SER A 111 -27.29 -11.85 36.19
C SER A 111 -27.45 -12.05 34.69
N ILE A 112 -27.40 -10.93 33.96
CA ILE A 112 -27.34 -10.89 32.51
C ILE A 112 -26.06 -10.10 32.25
N GLU A 113 -25.16 -10.71 31.51
CA GLU A 113 -23.84 -10.20 31.24
C GLU A 113 -23.81 -9.51 29.87
N GLN A 114 -24.74 -9.81 28.97
CA GLN A 114 -24.79 -9.24 27.62
C GLN A 114 -26.21 -8.82 27.20
N LEU A 115 -26.33 -7.70 26.49
CA LEU A 115 -27.54 -7.31 25.76
C LEU A 115 -27.24 -7.34 24.26
N TYR A 116 -28.04 -8.07 23.49
CA TYR A 116 -27.91 -8.14 22.04
C TYR A 116 -29.05 -7.38 21.35
N PHE A 117 -28.71 -6.46 20.44
CA PHE A 117 -29.64 -5.63 19.67
C PHE A 117 -29.62 -6.06 18.20
N ALA A 118 -30.62 -6.84 17.81
CA ALA A 118 -30.59 -7.57 16.55
C ALA A 118 -30.67 -6.66 15.30
N ALA A 119 -31.24 -5.45 15.41
CA ALA A 119 -31.36 -4.56 14.25
C ALA A 119 -30.03 -3.87 13.90
N ASP A 120 -29.17 -3.66 14.90
CA ASP A 120 -27.86 -3.02 14.75
C ASP A 120 -26.71 -4.05 14.82
N ASP A 121 -27.04 -5.34 14.95
CA ASP A 121 -26.09 -6.43 15.24
C ASP A 121 -25.10 -6.11 16.37
N TYR A 122 -25.59 -5.46 17.43
CA TYR A 122 -24.74 -4.88 18.47
C TYR A 122 -24.87 -5.65 19.79
N THR A 123 -23.73 -6.02 20.40
CA THR A 123 -23.70 -6.67 21.73
C THR A 123 -23.08 -5.75 22.79
N ALA A 124 -23.89 -5.35 23.76
CA ALA A 124 -23.43 -4.63 24.94
C ALA A 124 -23.06 -5.58 26.09
N ASP A 125 -21.77 -5.73 26.37
CA ASP A 125 -21.23 -6.31 27.61
C ASP A 125 -21.54 -5.44 28.84
N LEU A 126 -22.05 -6.07 29.89
CA LEU A 126 -22.46 -5.45 31.16
C LEU A 126 -21.52 -5.81 32.32
N THR A 127 -20.48 -6.60 32.05
CA THR A 127 -19.47 -7.06 33.02
C THR A 127 -18.43 -5.98 33.34
N GLY A 128 -18.39 -4.93 32.53
CA GLY A 128 -17.47 -3.80 32.66
C GLY A 128 -16.20 -3.95 31.81
N GLN A 129 -16.25 -4.84 30.80
CA GLN A 129 -15.31 -4.77 29.68
C GLN A 129 -15.65 -3.58 28.78
N ASN A 130 -14.68 -3.21 27.95
CA ASN A 130 -14.84 -2.14 26.98
C ASN A 130 -15.81 -2.59 25.88
N ASN A 131 -16.84 -1.81 25.58
CA ASN A 131 -17.80 -2.16 24.55
C ASN A 131 -17.28 -1.82 23.15
N ALA A 132 -17.87 -2.43 22.13
CA ALA A 132 -17.55 -2.09 20.76
C ALA A 132 -18.11 -0.71 20.40
N VAL A 133 -17.39 0.04 19.58
CA VAL A 133 -17.92 1.20 18.86
C VAL A 133 -18.88 0.71 17.79
N LEU A 134 -19.98 1.43 17.56
CA LEU A 134 -20.87 1.26 16.43
C LEU A 134 -20.85 2.54 15.59
N ALA A 135 -20.03 2.53 14.54
CA ALA A 135 -19.92 3.62 13.58
C ALA A 135 -21.04 3.52 12.52
N ARG A 136 -21.59 4.65 12.08
CA ARG A 136 -22.74 4.66 11.15
C ARG A 136 -22.52 5.63 10.00
N ASP A 137 -22.98 5.20 8.82
CA ASP A 137 -22.83 6.00 7.60
C ASP A 137 -23.44 7.41 7.71
N ASP A 138 -22.76 8.34 7.05
CA ASP A 138 -23.04 9.77 7.05
C ASP A 138 -23.32 10.32 5.66
N VAL A 139 -23.88 11.52 5.65
CA VAL A 139 -24.03 12.34 4.45
C VAL A 139 -23.51 13.74 4.67
N ALA A 140 -22.76 14.24 3.70
CA ALA A 140 -22.26 15.61 3.70
C ALA A 140 -22.47 16.28 2.34
N ALA A 141 -22.25 17.59 2.30
CA ALA A 141 -22.33 18.37 1.06
C ALA A 141 -21.11 19.29 0.95
N ALA A 142 -20.59 19.41 -0.26
CA ALA A 142 -19.46 20.27 -0.61
C ALA A 142 -19.74 21.03 -1.91
N ALA A 143 -18.98 22.10 -2.17
CA ALA A 143 -18.95 22.78 -3.46
C ALA A 143 -17.70 22.35 -4.24
N ALA A 144 -17.75 22.36 -5.57
CA ALA A 144 -16.63 21.92 -6.42
C ALA A 144 -15.33 22.74 -6.20
N ASP A 145 -15.42 24.05 -5.95
CA ASP A 145 -14.23 24.91 -5.94
C ASP A 145 -13.73 25.30 -4.55
N MET A 146 -14.30 24.71 -3.49
CA MET A 146 -13.98 25.11 -2.12
C MET A 146 -13.84 23.92 -1.20
N ALA A 147 -12.66 23.83 -0.58
CA ALA A 147 -12.43 22.93 0.54
C ALA A 147 -13.52 23.10 1.62
N THR A 148 -14.13 21.99 2.00
CA THR A 148 -15.23 21.88 2.95
C THR A 148 -14.81 21.02 4.13
N VAL A 149 -15.01 21.51 5.35
CA VAL A 149 -14.80 20.71 6.56
C VAL A 149 -16.06 19.89 6.82
N LEU A 150 -15.93 18.56 6.76
CA LEU A 150 -16.93 17.59 7.15
C LEU A 150 -16.88 17.45 8.68
N ALA A 151 -17.95 17.89 9.34
CA ALA A 151 -18.08 17.91 10.79
C ALA A 151 -19.34 17.16 11.22
N GLY A 152 -19.32 16.64 12.45
CA GLY A 152 -20.45 15.87 13.02
C GLY A 152 -20.51 14.43 12.53
N LEU A 153 -19.43 13.90 11.93
CA LEU A 153 -19.38 12.53 11.41
C LEU A 153 -19.37 11.43 12.50
N SER A 154 -19.37 11.83 13.76
CA SER A 154 -19.51 10.92 14.89
C SER A 154 -20.71 11.25 15.77
N ASP A 155 -21.62 12.10 15.28
CA ASP A 155 -22.81 12.50 16.02
C ASP A 155 -23.87 11.38 16.06
N ASN A 156 -23.86 10.47 15.08
CA ASN A 156 -24.75 9.32 14.91
C ASN A 156 -24.12 7.99 15.39
N ASP A 157 -22.82 7.96 15.63
CA ASP A 157 -22.09 6.82 16.17
C ASP A 157 -22.46 6.55 17.63
N PHE A 158 -22.32 5.30 18.05
CA PHE A 158 -22.75 4.84 19.36
C PHE A 158 -21.64 4.11 20.12
N ASP A 159 -21.58 4.37 21.42
CA ASP A 159 -20.74 3.67 22.39
C ASP A 159 -21.55 3.41 23.67
N PHE A 160 -21.54 2.17 24.14
CA PHE A 160 -22.43 1.75 25.22
C PHE A 160 -21.95 2.19 26.61
N ASP A 161 -20.65 2.16 26.89
CA ASP A 161 -20.06 2.55 28.17
C ASP A 161 -19.77 4.06 28.29
N GLY A 162 -20.04 4.80 27.23
CA GLY A 162 -20.06 6.26 27.17
C GLY A 162 -18.69 6.88 26.99
N ASP A 163 -17.78 6.15 26.35
CA ASP A 163 -16.46 6.60 25.96
C ASP A 163 -16.50 7.65 24.85
N THR A 164 -15.42 8.42 24.76
CA THR A 164 -15.36 9.54 23.82
C THR A 164 -14.89 9.03 22.47
N LEU A 165 -15.79 9.06 21.49
CA LEU A 165 -15.50 8.65 20.13
C LEU A 165 -14.61 9.68 19.40
N GLN A 166 -13.65 9.17 18.63
CA GLN A 166 -12.70 9.95 17.85
C GLN A 166 -12.44 9.30 16.49
N ILE A 167 -12.37 10.10 15.43
CA ILE A 167 -11.94 9.62 14.11
C ILE A 167 -10.41 9.61 14.07
N THR A 168 -9.82 8.48 13.68
CA THR A 168 -8.35 8.26 13.72
C THR A 168 -7.71 7.97 12.37
N ALA A 169 -8.50 7.51 11.40
CA ALA A 169 -8.03 7.23 10.05
C ALA A 169 -9.13 7.53 9.03
N ILE A 170 -8.71 7.76 7.79
CA ILE A 170 -9.57 7.90 6.62
C ILE A 170 -9.01 7.03 5.50
N ASP A 171 -9.89 6.44 4.70
CA ASP A 171 -9.55 5.74 3.46
C ASP A 171 -10.17 6.51 2.28
N THR A 172 -9.29 7.00 1.41
CA THR A 172 -9.63 7.83 0.25
C THR A 172 -9.71 7.03 -1.05
N SER A 173 -9.62 5.71 -1.03
CA SER A 173 -9.63 4.84 -2.22
C SER A 173 -10.86 5.04 -3.12
N ALA A 174 -12.04 5.24 -2.52
CA ALA A 174 -13.29 5.49 -3.21
C ALA A 174 -13.61 7.00 -3.39
N LEU A 175 -12.68 7.89 -3.01
CA LEU A 175 -12.87 9.34 -3.03
C LEU A 175 -12.40 9.94 -4.37
N THR A 176 -13.27 10.72 -5.01
CA THR A 176 -12.91 11.67 -6.07
C THR A 176 -12.63 13.04 -5.44
N GLY A 177 -11.41 13.55 -5.63
CA GLY A 177 -10.87 14.72 -4.94
C GLY A 177 -9.83 14.31 -3.89
N THR A 178 -9.58 15.16 -2.91
CA THR A 178 -8.63 14.94 -1.83
C THR A 178 -9.32 15.13 -0.47
N ALA A 179 -8.87 14.38 0.53
CA ALA A 179 -9.31 14.58 1.91
C ALA A 179 -8.13 14.50 2.88
N THR A 180 -8.24 15.20 4.00
CA THR A 180 -7.25 15.17 5.08
C THR A 180 -7.95 15.10 6.43
N LEU A 181 -7.54 14.15 7.27
CA LEU A 181 -7.98 14.08 8.66
C LEU A 181 -7.25 15.16 9.48
N ASN A 182 -8.02 16.09 10.05
CA ASN A 182 -7.47 17.17 10.86
C ASN A 182 -7.14 16.66 12.29
N PRO A 183 -6.19 17.29 13.00
CA PRO A 183 -5.87 16.92 14.38
C PRO A 183 -7.03 17.02 15.39
N ASP A 184 -8.12 17.71 15.04
CA ASP A 184 -9.32 17.83 15.86
C ASP A 184 -10.38 16.74 15.58
N GLY A 185 -10.08 15.80 14.68
CA GLY A 185 -10.96 14.69 14.30
C GLY A 185 -11.98 15.04 13.22
N THR A 186 -11.96 16.26 12.68
CA THR A 186 -12.76 16.61 11.49
C THR A 186 -12.04 16.23 10.20
N ILE A 187 -12.77 16.06 9.11
CA ILE A 187 -12.18 15.74 7.81
C ILE A 187 -12.30 16.97 6.90
N SER A 188 -11.20 17.45 6.34
CA SER A 188 -11.21 18.47 5.28
C SER A 188 -11.30 17.77 3.93
N TYR A 189 -12.36 18.01 3.16
CA TYR A 189 -12.52 17.51 1.79
C TYR A 189 -12.35 18.66 0.79
N ASP A 190 -11.59 18.43 -0.27
CA ASP A 190 -11.41 19.35 -1.40
C ASP A 190 -11.58 18.58 -2.71
N ALA A 191 -12.48 19.03 -3.58
CA ALA A 191 -12.70 18.41 -4.88
C ALA A 191 -11.49 18.55 -5.82
N ALA A 192 -10.57 19.48 -5.55
CA ALA A 192 -9.26 19.61 -6.20
C ALA A 192 -9.33 19.62 -7.74
N GLY A 193 -10.33 20.27 -8.31
CA GLY A 193 -10.50 20.37 -9.77
C GLY A 193 -11.27 19.22 -10.42
N ALA A 194 -11.53 18.13 -9.69
CA ALA A 194 -12.08 16.90 -10.25
C ALA A 194 -13.55 17.01 -10.67
N PHE A 195 -14.22 18.10 -10.28
CA PHE A 195 -15.64 18.36 -10.56
C PHE A 195 -15.87 19.70 -11.28
N ASP A 196 -14.83 20.31 -11.87
CA ASP A 196 -14.91 21.59 -12.59
C ASP A 196 -15.77 21.49 -13.87
N ASP A 197 -16.04 20.29 -14.38
CA ASP A 197 -16.97 20.09 -15.50
C ASP A 197 -18.45 20.17 -15.07
N LEU A 198 -18.76 20.31 -13.76
CA LEU A 198 -20.12 20.39 -13.25
C LEU A 198 -20.67 21.83 -13.30
N ALA A 199 -21.59 22.06 -14.24
CA ALA A 199 -22.31 23.33 -14.34
C ALA A 199 -23.00 23.74 -13.02
N GLU A 200 -23.17 25.06 -12.81
CA GLU A 200 -23.75 25.64 -11.59
C GLU A 200 -25.06 24.94 -11.16
N GLY A 201 -25.03 24.32 -9.99
CA GLY A 201 -26.17 23.62 -9.38
C GLY A 201 -26.40 22.19 -9.85
N GLU A 202 -25.58 21.65 -10.75
CA GLU A 202 -25.47 20.22 -11.00
C GLU A 202 -24.81 19.53 -9.78
N VAL A 203 -25.09 18.24 -9.57
CA VAL A 203 -24.53 17.50 -8.42
C VAL A 203 -23.93 16.18 -8.85
N ALA A 204 -22.80 15.84 -8.24
CA ALA A 204 -22.20 14.52 -8.25
C ALA A 204 -22.01 14.02 -6.82
N THR A 205 -21.73 12.73 -6.65
CA THR A 205 -21.48 12.14 -5.33
C THR A 205 -20.14 11.42 -5.33
N THR A 206 -19.43 11.54 -4.23
CA THR A 206 -18.23 10.76 -3.92
C THR A 206 -18.33 10.22 -2.50
N THR A 207 -17.60 9.16 -2.19
CA THR A 207 -17.62 8.51 -0.87
C THR A 207 -16.24 8.49 -0.23
N LEU A 208 -16.19 8.54 1.10
CA LEU A 208 -14.98 8.41 1.90
C LEU A 208 -15.28 7.50 3.09
N SER A 209 -14.41 6.53 3.36
CA SER A 209 -14.52 5.72 4.58
C SER A 209 -13.67 6.33 5.69
N TYR A 210 -14.12 6.24 6.94
CA TYR A 210 -13.38 6.72 8.11
C TYR A 210 -13.47 5.73 9.28
N THR A 211 -12.43 5.69 10.11
CA THR A 211 -12.34 4.82 11.28
C THR A 211 -12.57 5.60 12.55
N VAL A 212 -13.48 5.12 13.39
CA VAL A 212 -13.87 5.69 14.69
C VAL A 212 -13.33 4.79 15.79
N THR A 213 -12.75 5.37 16.84
CA THR A 213 -12.31 4.66 18.05
C THR A 213 -12.89 5.29 19.30
N ASP A 214 -13.04 4.49 20.35
CA ASP A 214 -13.33 4.92 21.72
C ASP A 214 -12.07 5.30 22.53
N GLY A 215 -10.87 5.10 21.95
CA GLY A 215 -9.58 5.33 22.62
C GLY A 215 -9.21 4.28 23.67
N ARG A 216 -9.96 3.18 23.75
CA ARG A 216 -9.74 2.05 24.66
C ARG A 216 -9.50 0.72 23.94
N GLY A 217 -9.45 0.76 22.62
CA GLY A 217 -9.02 -0.34 21.77
C GLY A 217 -10.12 -0.90 20.88
N SER A 218 -11.36 -0.40 20.99
CA SER A 218 -12.37 -0.68 19.97
C SER A 218 -12.26 0.32 18.83
N VAL A 219 -12.43 -0.19 17.61
CA VAL A 219 -12.52 0.59 16.37
C VAL A 219 -13.67 0.06 15.53
N ASP A 220 -14.31 0.93 14.77
CA ASP A 220 -15.29 0.59 13.75
C ASP A 220 -15.17 1.56 12.57
N THR A 221 -15.73 1.22 11.41
CA THR A 221 -15.64 2.02 10.19
C THR A 221 -17.01 2.41 9.66
N ALA A 222 -17.13 3.63 9.17
CA ALA A 222 -18.33 4.13 8.49
C ALA A 222 -17.97 4.89 7.23
N THR A 223 -18.94 5.08 6.34
CA THR A 223 -18.77 5.83 5.10
C THR A 223 -19.51 7.16 5.15
N VAL A 224 -18.88 8.24 4.68
CA VAL A 224 -19.57 9.51 4.40
C VAL A 224 -19.78 9.64 2.90
N THR A 225 -21.05 9.77 2.49
CA THR A 225 -21.42 10.14 1.11
C THR A 225 -21.45 11.65 0.97
N ILE A 226 -20.54 12.20 0.17
CA ILE A 226 -20.38 13.63 -0.07
C ILE A 226 -21.08 14.00 -1.38
N THR A 227 -22.10 14.86 -1.30
CA THR A 227 -22.74 15.45 -2.49
C THR A 227 -22.01 16.73 -2.87
N VAL A 228 -21.29 16.71 -3.99
CA VAL A 228 -20.57 17.86 -4.55
C VAL A 228 -21.50 18.62 -5.48
N THR A 229 -21.72 19.92 -5.21
CA THR A 229 -22.51 20.80 -6.08
C THR A 229 -21.57 21.63 -6.95
N GLY A 230 -21.77 21.54 -8.26
CA GLY A 230 -21.09 22.35 -9.26
C GLY A 230 -21.36 23.84 -9.04
N VAL A 231 -20.35 24.66 -9.29
CA VAL A 231 -20.41 26.12 -9.24
C VAL A 231 -20.01 26.65 -10.61
N ASN A 232 -20.41 27.88 -10.94
CA ASN A 232 -20.02 28.43 -12.24
C ASN A 232 -18.53 28.78 -12.22
N ASP A 233 -17.76 28.19 -13.12
CA ASP A 233 -16.35 28.47 -13.34
C ASP A 233 -16.14 29.66 -14.28
N ALA A 234 -15.00 30.35 -14.13
CA ALA A 234 -14.67 31.42 -15.06
C ALA A 234 -14.13 30.84 -16.37
N PRO A 235 -14.47 31.42 -17.54
CA PRO A 235 -13.89 30.97 -18.79
C PRO A 235 -12.38 31.20 -18.81
N THR A 236 -11.66 30.39 -19.56
CA THR A 236 -10.25 30.64 -19.91
C THR A 236 -10.17 31.48 -21.18
N LEU A 237 -9.29 32.48 -21.17
CA LEU A 237 -9.01 33.33 -22.31
C LEU A 237 -7.54 33.72 -22.29
N ASP A 238 -6.74 33.05 -23.12
CA ASP A 238 -5.33 33.39 -23.33
C ASP A 238 -5.15 33.90 -24.76
N LEU A 239 -4.90 35.20 -24.88
CA LEU A 239 -4.61 35.85 -26.15
C LEU A 239 -3.19 36.40 -26.07
N SER A 240 -2.38 36.08 -27.07
CA SER A 240 -1.06 36.68 -27.19
C SER A 240 -1.15 38.04 -27.87
N ASP A 241 -0.22 38.92 -27.50
CA ASP A 241 0.03 40.16 -28.22
C ASP A 241 0.17 39.90 -29.72
N VAL A 242 -0.40 40.81 -30.50
CA VAL A 242 -0.51 40.63 -31.94
C VAL A 242 0.07 41.83 -32.64
N MET A 243 0.94 41.55 -33.59
CA MET A 243 1.44 42.55 -34.52
C MET A 243 0.57 42.54 -35.77
N VAL A 244 0.05 43.72 -36.12
CA VAL A 244 -0.68 43.97 -37.36
C VAL A 244 0.00 45.08 -38.14
N PHE A 245 -0.07 45.05 -39.45
CA PHE A 245 0.44 46.16 -40.26
C PHE A 245 -0.61 47.26 -40.34
N GLU A 246 -0.17 48.52 -40.34
CA GLU A 246 -1.02 49.67 -40.64
C GLU A 246 -1.79 49.49 -41.97
N ASN A 247 -2.87 50.27 -42.17
CA ASN A 247 -3.77 50.18 -43.33
C ASN A 247 -4.59 48.86 -43.42
N SER A 248 -4.76 48.14 -42.31
CA SER A 248 -5.62 46.96 -42.19
C SER A 248 -6.42 46.99 -40.89
N THR A 249 -7.72 46.64 -40.96
CA THR A 249 -8.59 46.64 -39.76
C THR A 249 -8.65 45.29 -39.05
N THR A 250 -8.30 44.18 -39.69
CA THR A 250 -8.41 42.85 -39.05
C THR A 250 -7.28 42.64 -38.04
N VAL A 251 -7.63 42.17 -36.85
CA VAL A 251 -6.67 41.90 -35.77
C VAL A 251 -6.57 40.40 -35.51
N LEU A 252 -7.51 39.83 -34.76
CA LEU A 252 -7.58 38.40 -34.43
C LEU A 252 -9.02 37.96 -34.18
N THR A 253 -9.23 36.69 -33.84
CA THR A 253 -10.50 36.22 -33.28
C THR A 253 -10.22 35.61 -31.92
N ALA A 254 -10.79 36.20 -30.87
CA ALA A 254 -10.67 35.70 -29.52
C ALA A 254 -11.43 34.38 -29.39
N VAL A 255 -10.77 33.34 -28.89
CA VAL A 255 -11.37 32.04 -28.63
C VAL A 255 -11.11 31.73 -27.17
N GLY A 256 -12.18 31.79 -26.38
CA GLY A 256 -12.18 31.35 -24.99
C GLY A 256 -12.82 29.96 -24.88
N ALA A 257 -12.50 29.26 -23.81
CA ALA A 257 -13.12 27.98 -23.47
C ALA A 257 -13.62 28.04 -22.04
N ASP A 258 -14.76 27.41 -21.80
CA ASP A 258 -15.41 27.34 -20.50
C ASP A 258 -15.58 25.88 -20.13
N VAL A 259 -15.14 25.52 -18.93
CA VAL A 259 -15.08 24.12 -18.47
C VAL A 259 -16.50 23.57 -18.20
N ASP A 260 -17.43 24.43 -17.78
CA ASP A 260 -18.86 24.11 -17.65
C ASP A 260 -19.57 23.94 -19.00
N GLY A 261 -18.90 24.28 -20.10
CA GLY A 261 -19.49 24.31 -21.44
C GLY A 261 -20.41 25.51 -21.68
N ASP A 262 -20.25 26.55 -20.87
CA ASP A 262 -21.10 27.73 -20.86
C ASP A 262 -20.89 28.63 -22.08
N ALA A 263 -21.95 29.34 -22.51
CA ALA A 263 -21.89 30.14 -23.74
C ALA A 263 -21.21 31.50 -23.50
N LEU A 264 -20.13 31.76 -24.24
CA LEU A 264 -19.32 32.97 -24.04
C LEU A 264 -19.81 34.19 -24.81
N THR A 265 -19.70 35.35 -24.17
CA THR A 265 -19.86 36.67 -24.77
C THR A 265 -18.59 37.50 -24.64
N TYR A 266 -18.18 38.15 -25.73
CA TYR A 266 -16.93 38.91 -25.77
C TYR A 266 -17.17 40.41 -25.71
N SER A 267 -16.34 41.11 -24.94
CA SER A 267 -16.30 42.56 -24.86
C SER A 267 -14.87 43.08 -24.85
N ILE A 268 -14.71 44.38 -25.11
CA ILE A 268 -13.41 45.05 -25.08
C ILE A 268 -13.48 46.24 -24.12
N SER A 269 -12.42 46.42 -23.37
CA SER A 269 -12.17 47.58 -22.51
C SER A 269 -10.68 47.97 -22.59
N GLY A 270 -10.24 48.93 -21.79
CA GLY A 270 -8.88 49.48 -21.89
C GLY A 270 -8.86 50.87 -22.52
N ALA A 271 -7.66 51.45 -22.58
CA ALA A 271 -7.44 52.83 -22.99
C ALA A 271 -7.87 53.06 -24.45
N ASP A 272 -7.58 52.09 -25.31
CA ASP A 272 -7.76 52.21 -26.77
C ASP A 272 -8.99 51.47 -27.30
N ALA A 273 -9.81 50.90 -26.41
CA ALA A 273 -10.97 50.07 -26.79
C ALA A 273 -11.95 50.78 -27.73
N ALA A 274 -12.05 52.11 -27.66
CA ALA A 274 -12.90 52.90 -28.54
C ALA A 274 -12.47 52.87 -30.02
N LEU A 275 -11.24 52.44 -30.30
CA LEU A 275 -10.64 52.33 -31.63
C LEU A 275 -10.84 50.93 -32.24
N PHE A 276 -11.45 50.01 -31.50
CA PHE A 276 -11.72 48.65 -31.93
C PHE A 276 -13.21 48.33 -31.88
N VAL A 277 -13.57 47.25 -32.56
CA VAL A 277 -14.86 46.58 -32.49
C VAL A 277 -14.61 45.09 -32.30
N ILE A 278 -15.38 44.48 -31.40
CA ILE A 278 -15.41 43.02 -31.22
C ILE A 278 -16.82 42.51 -31.49
N ASP A 279 -16.94 41.40 -32.21
CA ASP A 279 -18.21 40.69 -32.33
C ASP A 279 -18.48 39.90 -31.04
N PRO A 280 -19.54 40.23 -30.27
CA PRO A 280 -19.75 39.64 -28.96
C PRO A 280 -20.11 38.17 -28.98
N ALA A 281 -20.50 37.60 -30.14
CA ALA A 281 -20.89 36.18 -30.25
C ALA A 281 -19.78 35.31 -30.85
N THR A 282 -18.83 35.90 -31.59
CA THR A 282 -17.78 35.15 -32.29
C THR A 282 -16.37 35.51 -31.85
N GLY A 283 -16.18 36.57 -31.06
CA GLY A 283 -14.86 37.02 -30.60
C GLY A 283 -14.02 37.70 -31.68
N ALA A 284 -14.56 37.92 -32.89
CA ALA A 284 -13.82 38.54 -33.98
C ALA A 284 -13.49 40.01 -33.66
N LEU A 285 -12.19 40.32 -33.53
CA LEU A 285 -11.66 41.62 -33.15
C LEU A 285 -11.08 42.34 -34.38
N ALA A 286 -11.44 43.61 -34.53
CA ALA A 286 -10.96 44.48 -35.59
C ALA A 286 -10.81 45.93 -35.12
N PHE A 287 -9.96 46.72 -35.77
CA PHE A 287 -10.00 48.18 -35.66
C PHE A 287 -11.30 48.73 -36.25
N ALA A 288 -11.80 49.79 -35.64
CA ALA A 288 -12.98 50.53 -36.10
C ALA A 288 -12.70 51.32 -37.39
N GLU A 289 -11.48 51.81 -37.57
CA GLU A 289 -10.96 52.47 -38.77
C GLU A 289 -9.53 51.96 -39.05
N GLU A 290 -9.04 52.06 -40.28
CA GLU A 290 -7.67 51.63 -40.62
C GLU A 290 -6.62 52.42 -39.81
N PRO A 291 -5.70 51.76 -39.07
CA PRO A 291 -4.66 52.44 -38.30
C PRO A 291 -3.55 52.99 -39.21
N ASP A 292 -2.95 54.11 -38.82
CA ASP A 292 -1.87 54.84 -39.51
C ASP A 292 -0.69 54.96 -38.54
N PHE A 293 0.48 54.45 -38.91
CA PHE A 293 1.63 54.34 -37.99
C PHE A 293 2.28 55.70 -37.71
N GLU A 294 2.24 56.65 -38.66
CA GLU A 294 2.82 57.99 -38.52
C GLU A 294 1.90 58.94 -37.76
N ALA A 295 0.63 58.57 -37.59
CA ALA A 295 -0.38 59.30 -36.86
C ALA A 295 -1.22 58.36 -35.97
N PRO A 296 -0.60 57.73 -34.95
CA PRO A 296 -1.27 56.78 -34.09
C PRO A 296 -2.45 57.44 -33.37
N SER A 297 -3.55 56.69 -33.30
CA SER A 297 -4.82 57.17 -32.77
C SER A 297 -5.10 56.71 -31.35
N ASP A 298 -4.21 55.86 -30.81
CA ASP A 298 -4.16 55.43 -29.41
C ASP A 298 -3.97 56.63 -28.46
N LEU A 299 -4.27 56.39 -27.19
CA LEU A 299 -4.38 57.44 -26.19
C LEU A 299 -3.04 58.12 -25.88
N ASP A 300 -1.95 57.38 -25.95
CA ASP A 300 -0.58 57.80 -25.64
C ASP A 300 0.32 57.96 -26.89
N GLY A 301 -0.12 57.53 -28.07
CA GLY A 301 0.55 57.82 -29.34
C GLY A 301 1.72 56.89 -29.68
N ASP A 302 1.80 55.69 -29.11
CA ASP A 302 2.98 54.81 -29.20
C ASP A 302 2.86 53.66 -30.22
N ASN A 303 1.74 53.58 -30.95
CA ASN A 303 1.37 52.50 -31.89
C ASN A 303 1.12 51.14 -31.22
N VAL A 304 1.06 51.09 -29.90
CA VAL A 304 0.76 49.90 -29.12
C VAL A 304 -0.59 50.11 -28.46
N TYR A 305 -1.61 49.62 -29.16
CA TYR A 305 -2.98 49.81 -28.72
C TYR A 305 -3.28 48.82 -27.61
N GLN A 306 -3.48 49.35 -26.41
CA GLN A 306 -3.70 48.58 -25.19
C GLN A 306 -5.19 48.37 -25.00
N ILE A 307 -5.62 47.13 -25.25
CA ILE A 307 -6.99 46.71 -25.03
C ILE A 307 -7.02 45.47 -24.14
N ALA A 308 -8.09 45.39 -23.38
CA ALA A 308 -8.43 44.24 -22.57
C ALA A 308 -9.61 43.54 -23.25
N VAL A 309 -9.41 42.31 -23.74
CA VAL A 309 -10.50 41.48 -24.25
C VAL A 309 -11.02 40.66 -23.10
N THR A 310 -12.33 40.77 -22.83
CA THR A 310 -13.00 40.02 -21.77
C THR A 310 -13.96 39.03 -22.39
N ALA A 311 -13.79 37.75 -22.09
CA ALA A 311 -14.81 36.72 -22.29
C ALA A 311 -15.63 36.59 -21.02
N THR A 312 -16.95 36.66 -21.12
CA THR A 312 -17.89 36.50 -20.01
C THR A 312 -18.84 35.35 -20.32
N ASP A 313 -18.93 34.40 -19.41
CA ASP A 313 -19.88 33.28 -19.47
C ASP A 313 -21.33 33.72 -19.22
N THR A 314 -22.25 32.76 -19.07
CA THR A 314 -23.65 33.09 -18.79
C THR A 314 -23.96 33.30 -17.31
N GLY A 315 -23.12 32.78 -16.40
CA GLY A 315 -23.14 33.03 -14.96
C GLY A 315 -22.62 34.42 -14.54
N GLY A 316 -21.94 35.12 -15.45
CA GLY A 316 -21.34 36.44 -15.26
C GLY A 316 -19.90 36.45 -14.77
N LEU A 317 -19.20 35.30 -14.69
CA LEU A 317 -17.75 35.28 -14.49
C LEU A 317 -17.03 35.54 -15.81
N SER A 318 -15.77 35.96 -15.71
CA SER A 318 -15.05 36.43 -16.88
C SER A 318 -13.55 36.28 -16.75
N ALA A 319 -12.89 35.85 -17.82
CA ALA A 319 -11.46 36.06 -18.01
C ALA A 319 -11.22 37.26 -18.90
N THR A 320 -10.22 38.04 -18.52
CA THR A 320 -9.73 39.17 -19.29
C THR A 320 -8.28 38.93 -19.67
N SER A 321 -7.98 39.06 -20.95
CA SER A 321 -6.63 39.07 -21.47
C SER A 321 -6.32 40.49 -21.95
N ASP A 322 -5.36 41.11 -21.30
CA ASP A 322 -4.77 42.36 -21.78
C ASP A 322 -3.85 42.01 -22.95
N ILE A 323 -4.15 42.59 -24.10
CA ILE A 323 -3.34 42.42 -25.30
C ILE A 323 -2.84 43.77 -25.78
N ALA A 324 -1.58 43.79 -26.16
CA ALA A 324 -1.01 44.83 -26.98
C ALA A 324 -1.24 44.49 -28.45
N VAL A 325 -2.02 45.32 -29.13
CA VAL A 325 -2.09 45.30 -30.58
C VAL A 325 -1.07 46.30 -31.11
N THR A 326 0.12 45.80 -31.42
CA THR A 326 1.19 46.62 -31.99
C THR A 326 0.95 46.81 -33.46
N VAL A 327 0.69 48.04 -33.86
CA VAL A 327 0.68 48.43 -35.27
C VAL A 327 2.13 48.57 -35.70
N ALA A 328 2.56 47.72 -36.63
CA ALA A 328 3.85 47.81 -37.26
C ALA A 328 3.80 48.79 -38.43
N ASP A 329 4.77 49.69 -38.43
CA ASP A 329 5.11 50.59 -39.52
C ASP A 329 5.28 49.81 -40.82
N VAL A 330 4.69 50.30 -41.90
CA VAL A 330 5.07 49.94 -43.25
C VAL A 330 6.02 51.02 -43.80
N ASP A 331 7.23 51.06 -43.24
CA ASP A 331 8.35 51.96 -43.55
C ASP A 331 7.99 53.43 -43.82
N ASP A 332 7.91 54.18 -42.71
CA ASP A 332 8.13 55.62 -42.58
C ASP A 332 9.08 56.02 -41.37
N ALA A 333 9.92 55.11 -40.81
CA ALA A 333 11.23 55.29 -40.08
C ALA A 333 11.31 55.70 -38.53
N PRO A 334 12.32 55.26 -37.68
CA PRO A 334 12.15 54.79 -36.24
C PRO A 334 12.82 55.51 -34.97
N GLN A 335 12.52 55.02 -33.71
CA GLN A 335 12.62 55.50 -32.25
C GLN A 335 13.84 55.12 -31.28
N ASN A 336 13.93 55.65 -30.00
CA ASN A 336 14.72 55.23 -28.76
C ASN A 336 14.35 55.99 -27.41
N SER A 337 14.42 55.42 -26.16
CA SER A 337 14.20 56.14 -24.83
C SER A 337 15.31 55.96 -23.74
N VAL A 338 15.45 56.89 -22.75
CA VAL A 338 16.59 57.09 -21.79
C VAL A 338 16.11 57.35 -20.33
N PHE A 339 16.81 56.89 -19.27
CA PHE A 339 16.47 57.00 -17.81
C PHE A 339 17.71 57.11 -16.87
N VAL A 340 17.54 57.28 -15.54
CA VAL A 340 18.57 57.34 -14.46
C VAL A 340 18.74 55.96 -13.81
N SER A 341 19.97 55.45 -13.77
CA SER A 341 20.32 54.08 -13.31
C SER A 341 21.04 54.02 -11.96
N GLU A 342 21.81 55.04 -11.60
CA GLU A 342 22.69 54.99 -10.43
C GLU A 342 22.94 56.39 -9.83
N ILE A 343 23.01 56.49 -8.49
CA ILE A 343 23.22 57.74 -7.75
C ILE A 343 24.22 57.51 -6.62
N HIS A 344 25.22 58.39 -6.50
CA HIS A 344 26.09 58.47 -5.32
C HIS A 344 26.12 59.91 -4.80
N TYR A 345 25.78 60.12 -3.53
CA TYR A 345 25.60 61.44 -2.92
C TYR A 345 26.21 61.62 -1.52
N ASP A 346 26.58 60.56 -0.78
CA ASP A 346 27.15 60.66 0.58
C ASP A 346 28.14 59.52 0.88
N ASN A 347 29.25 59.83 1.57
CA ASN A 347 30.22 58.84 2.05
C ASN A 347 31.05 59.35 3.24
N ALA A 348 31.81 58.44 3.86
CA ALA A 348 32.69 58.76 4.98
C ALA A 348 33.79 59.77 4.57
N GLY A 349 33.58 61.07 4.85
CA GLY A 349 34.64 62.07 4.75
C GLY A 349 34.19 63.42 4.19
N ALA A 350 34.64 63.73 2.98
CA ALA A 350 34.44 65.02 2.31
C ALA A 350 33.63 64.86 1.02
N ASP A 351 32.66 63.92 1.04
CA ASP A 351 31.70 63.60 -0.02
C ASP A 351 32.40 63.44 -1.37
N THR A 352 33.41 62.57 -1.40
CA THR A 352 34.27 62.43 -2.57
C THR A 352 33.68 61.47 -3.58
N GLY A 353 33.46 61.94 -4.82
CA GLY A 353 33.12 61.08 -5.94
C GLY A 353 31.64 61.07 -6.33
N GLU A 354 30.82 61.98 -5.80
CA GLU A 354 29.40 62.10 -6.11
C GLU A 354 29.12 62.14 -7.63
N PHE A 355 28.14 61.35 -8.07
CA PHE A 355 27.76 61.22 -9.48
C PHE A 355 26.30 60.80 -9.64
N ILE A 356 25.79 61.01 -10.86
CA ILE A 356 24.50 60.51 -11.33
C ILE A 356 24.76 59.81 -12.66
N GLU A 357 24.18 58.64 -12.86
CA GLU A 357 24.26 57.91 -14.12
C GLU A 357 22.91 57.84 -14.84
N VAL A 358 22.95 58.00 -16.15
CA VAL A 358 21.82 57.75 -17.04
C VAL A 358 22.10 56.57 -17.96
N ALA A 359 21.08 55.76 -18.23
CA ALA A 359 21.11 54.62 -19.11
C ALA A 359 19.99 54.74 -20.18
N GLY A 360 20.16 54.08 -21.31
CA GLY A 360 19.18 54.04 -22.41
C GLY A 360 19.72 53.19 -23.55
N THR A 361 19.13 53.27 -24.74
CA THR A 361 19.64 52.50 -25.88
C THR A 361 21.10 52.87 -26.19
N ALA A 362 21.96 51.86 -26.38
CA ALA A 362 23.37 52.06 -26.70
C ALA A 362 23.51 52.97 -27.95
N GLY A 363 24.25 54.08 -27.81
CA GLY A 363 24.43 55.06 -28.88
C GLY A 363 23.36 56.15 -28.97
N ALA A 364 22.35 56.18 -28.09
CA ALA A 364 21.38 57.27 -28.05
C ALA A 364 22.07 58.61 -27.71
N ASP A 365 21.77 59.65 -28.49
CA ASP A 365 22.40 60.98 -28.37
C ASP A 365 21.68 61.83 -27.31
N LEU A 366 22.42 62.23 -26.29
CA LEU A 366 21.94 63.06 -25.20
C LEU A 366 22.17 64.55 -25.43
N THR A 367 22.58 64.99 -26.62
CA THR A 367 22.72 66.43 -26.92
C THR A 367 21.43 67.19 -26.58
N GLY A 368 21.53 68.10 -25.61
CA GLY A 368 20.43 68.97 -25.19
C GLY A 368 19.59 68.45 -24.02
N TRP A 369 19.86 67.22 -23.56
CA TRP A 369 19.27 66.69 -22.33
C TRP A 369 19.90 67.34 -21.09
N SER A 370 19.24 67.27 -19.94
CA SER A 370 19.77 67.82 -18.68
C SER A 370 19.25 67.10 -17.44
N LEU A 371 20.04 67.11 -16.37
CA LEU A 371 19.64 66.75 -15.01
C LEU A 371 19.47 68.03 -14.19
N VAL A 372 18.33 68.23 -13.54
CA VAL A 372 18.03 69.41 -12.72
C VAL A 372 17.91 69.00 -11.25
N LEU A 373 18.70 69.63 -10.38
CA LEU A 373 18.76 69.29 -8.95
C LEU A 373 17.88 70.22 -8.11
N TYR A 374 17.18 69.66 -7.12
CA TYR A 374 16.19 70.33 -6.27
C TYR A 374 16.44 70.11 -4.78
N ASN A 375 16.22 71.16 -3.99
CA ASN A 375 16.46 71.17 -2.54
C ASN A 375 15.16 70.95 -1.75
N GLY A 376 15.14 69.99 -0.83
CA GLY A 376 13.97 69.65 0.00
C GLY A 376 13.48 70.77 0.90
N ASN A 377 14.36 71.68 1.30
CA ASN A 377 14.04 72.82 2.15
C ASN A 377 13.42 74.00 1.37
N GLY A 378 12.35 73.72 0.62
CA GLY A 378 11.57 74.70 -0.14
C GLY A 378 11.25 74.29 -1.58
N GLY A 379 11.72 73.14 -2.05
CA GLY A 379 11.39 72.57 -3.35
C GLY A 379 12.02 73.28 -4.54
N ALA A 380 12.96 74.19 -4.33
CA ALA A 380 13.52 74.99 -5.43
C ALA A 380 14.69 74.28 -6.12
N SER A 381 14.76 74.36 -7.44
CA SER A 381 15.92 73.94 -8.24
C SER A 381 17.13 74.80 -7.88
N TYR A 382 18.27 74.17 -7.64
CA TYR A 382 19.50 74.87 -7.28
C TYR A 382 20.66 74.64 -8.25
N ASP A 383 20.62 73.59 -9.07
CA ASP A 383 21.60 73.36 -10.13
C ASP A 383 21.01 72.67 -11.37
N THR A 384 21.71 72.74 -12.50
CA THR A 384 21.36 72.06 -13.74
C THR A 384 22.62 71.60 -14.46
N ILE A 385 22.69 70.29 -14.67
CA ILE A 385 23.79 69.61 -15.35
C ILE A 385 23.33 69.30 -16.78
N SER A 386 23.99 69.87 -17.78
CA SER A 386 23.71 69.53 -19.18
C SER A 386 24.34 68.18 -19.53
N LEU A 387 23.59 67.33 -20.21
CA LEU A 387 24.06 66.09 -20.81
C LEU A 387 24.39 66.34 -22.29
N ASP A 388 25.39 65.63 -22.81
CA ASP A 388 25.80 65.71 -24.21
C ASP A 388 26.55 64.44 -24.61
N GLY A 389 26.50 64.10 -25.89
CA GLY A 389 27.13 62.91 -26.44
C GLY A 389 26.26 61.65 -26.37
N ALA A 390 26.73 60.59 -27.02
CA ALA A 390 26.01 59.33 -27.12
C ALA A 390 26.29 58.42 -25.92
N LEU A 391 25.26 57.71 -25.44
CA LEU A 391 25.38 56.66 -24.43
C LEU A 391 26.36 55.57 -24.86
N SER A 392 27.32 55.24 -24.01
CA SER A 392 28.35 54.22 -24.29
C SER A 392 27.95 52.86 -23.72
N GLY A 393 27.95 51.80 -24.55
CA GLY A 393 27.67 50.42 -24.12
C GLY A 393 27.74 49.42 -25.28
N THR A 394 27.52 48.14 -24.98
CA THR A 394 27.39 47.03 -25.94
C THR A 394 26.11 46.26 -25.65
N SER A 395 25.47 45.71 -26.69
CA SER A 395 24.19 44.97 -26.64
C SER A 395 23.00 45.73 -26.03
N GLY A 396 22.31 46.53 -26.85
CA GLY A 396 21.00 47.10 -26.50
C GLY A 396 21.05 48.33 -25.58
N GLN A 397 21.83 48.29 -24.50
CA GLN A 397 21.88 49.32 -23.46
C GLN A 397 23.24 50.06 -23.43
N GLY A 398 23.21 51.37 -23.19
CA GLY A 398 24.39 52.21 -22.97
C GLY A 398 24.18 53.16 -21.81
N TYR A 399 25.29 53.70 -21.31
CA TYR A 399 25.38 54.42 -20.04
C TYR A 399 26.17 55.73 -20.23
N LEU A 400 25.84 56.73 -19.40
CA LEU A 400 26.60 57.96 -19.24
C LEU A 400 26.60 58.37 -17.77
N SER A 401 27.75 58.19 -17.12
CA SER A 401 28.01 58.68 -15.76
C SER A 401 28.44 60.15 -15.76
N VAL A 402 27.74 61.03 -15.05
CA VAL A 402 28.12 62.45 -14.85
C VAL A 402 28.48 62.75 -13.41
N ASN A 403 29.63 63.39 -13.19
CA ASN A 403 30.02 63.85 -11.86
C ASN A 403 29.13 65.03 -11.44
N ALA A 404 28.56 64.95 -10.26
CA ALA A 404 27.62 65.94 -9.74
C ALA A 404 28.04 66.24 -8.30
N THR A 405 28.64 67.40 -8.03
CA THR A 405 29.23 67.70 -6.71
C THR A 405 28.29 68.57 -5.88
N GLY A 406 28.09 68.22 -4.61
CA GLY A 406 27.20 68.88 -3.68
C GLY A 406 25.73 68.59 -3.97
N ILE A 407 25.39 67.33 -4.28
CA ILE A 407 24.01 66.91 -4.57
C ILE A 407 23.19 66.91 -3.27
N GLN A 408 23.83 66.63 -2.13
CA GLN A 408 23.21 66.77 -0.82
C GLN A 408 23.14 68.25 -0.41
N ASN A 409 21.94 68.82 -0.37
CA ASN A 409 21.72 70.25 -0.13
C ASN A 409 20.52 70.54 0.80
N GLY A 410 19.87 69.51 1.33
CA GLY A 410 18.86 69.62 2.39
C GLY A 410 17.79 68.55 2.24
N ALA A 411 17.96 67.46 2.97
CA ALA A 411 17.07 66.30 2.97
C ALA A 411 15.57 66.67 3.07
N PRO A 412 14.70 66.09 2.23
CA PRO A 412 15.01 65.24 1.06
C PRO A 412 15.56 66.03 -0.14
N ASP A 413 16.50 65.50 -0.92
CA ASP A 413 16.99 66.16 -2.16
C ASP A 413 16.49 65.43 -3.42
N GLY A 414 16.33 66.13 -4.55
CA GLY A 414 15.70 65.59 -5.76
C GLY A 414 16.43 65.86 -7.09
N ILE A 415 16.23 64.98 -8.08
CA ILE A 415 16.90 64.96 -9.39
C ILE A 415 15.84 64.76 -10.48
N ALA A 416 15.75 65.68 -11.45
CA ALA A 416 14.88 65.54 -12.61
C ALA A 416 15.68 65.36 -13.91
N LEU A 417 15.41 64.28 -14.67
CA LEU A 417 15.95 64.08 -16.02
C LEU A 417 15.03 64.76 -17.04
N VAL A 418 15.59 65.59 -17.92
CA VAL A 418 14.83 66.46 -18.82
C VAL A 418 15.35 66.34 -20.25
N ALA A 419 14.45 66.04 -21.18
CA ALA A 419 14.70 65.96 -22.61
C ALA A 419 14.88 67.36 -23.27
N PRO A 420 15.43 67.46 -24.50
CA PRO A 420 15.75 68.75 -25.13
C PRO A 420 14.54 69.64 -25.42
N ASP A 421 13.35 69.05 -25.53
CA ASP A 421 12.08 69.76 -25.71
C ASP A 421 11.53 70.34 -24.39
N GLY A 422 12.19 70.04 -23.27
CA GLY A 422 11.81 70.48 -21.92
C GLY A 422 10.93 69.47 -21.17
N THR A 423 10.66 68.30 -21.75
CA THR A 423 9.88 67.24 -21.10
C THR A 423 10.68 66.61 -19.96
N VAL A 424 10.10 66.53 -18.77
CA VAL A 424 10.69 65.79 -17.64
C VAL A 424 10.41 64.31 -17.83
N ILE A 425 11.46 63.52 -18.01
CA ILE A 425 11.37 62.07 -18.19
C ILE A 425 11.16 61.37 -16.84
N GLU A 426 11.87 61.78 -15.80
CA GLU A 426 11.60 61.34 -14.42
C GLU A 426 12.04 62.37 -13.38
N PHE A 427 11.46 62.30 -12.18
CA PHE A 427 11.81 63.15 -11.03
C PHE A 427 11.92 62.30 -9.75
N LEU A 428 13.14 62.03 -9.33
CA LEU A 428 13.47 61.16 -8.18
C LEU A 428 13.92 62.00 -6.98
N SER A 429 13.81 61.45 -5.78
CA SER A 429 14.40 62.01 -4.56
C SER A 429 14.93 60.91 -3.64
N TYR A 430 15.79 61.28 -2.70
CA TYR A 430 16.27 60.42 -1.62
C TYR A 430 16.03 61.07 -0.26
N GLU A 431 15.95 60.25 0.79
CA GLU A 431 15.63 60.64 2.17
C GLU A 431 14.19 61.19 2.35
N GLY A 432 13.27 60.82 1.46
CA GLY A 432 11.86 61.23 1.47
C GLY A 432 11.40 61.89 0.16
N THR A 433 10.10 62.15 0.06
CA THR A 433 9.50 62.83 -1.10
C THR A 433 9.53 64.35 -0.97
N MET A 434 9.61 65.05 -2.10
CA MET A 434 9.54 66.51 -2.17
C MET A 434 8.68 66.99 -3.35
N THR A 435 8.24 68.25 -3.34
CA THR A 435 7.53 68.86 -4.47
C THR A 435 8.30 70.06 -4.98
N ALA A 436 8.59 70.08 -6.28
CA ALA A 436 9.33 71.17 -6.89
C ALA A 436 8.49 72.44 -6.99
N THR A 437 9.06 73.59 -6.64
CA THR A 437 8.37 74.90 -6.63
C THR A 437 8.72 75.79 -7.82
N ASN A 438 9.73 75.41 -8.61
CA ASN A 438 10.17 76.06 -9.84
C ASN A 438 10.85 75.03 -10.78
N GLY A 439 11.48 75.47 -11.87
CA GLY A 439 12.20 74.59 -12.80
C GLY A 439 11.27 73.75 -13.70
N PRO A 440 11.84 72.88 -14.57
CA PRO A 440 11.07 71.99 -15.43
C PRO A 440 10.11 71.05 -14.67
N ALA A 441 10.45 70.68 -13.43
CA ALA A 441 9.62 69.83 -12.59
C ALA A 441 8.62 70.62 -11.72
N ALA A 442 8.43 71.93 -11.93
CA ALA A 442 7.57 72.76 -11.07
C ALA A 442 6.16 72.17 -10.90
N GLY A 443 5.77 71.91 -9.65
CA GLY A 443 4.47 71.33 -9.29
C GLY A 443 4.45 69.80 -9.29
N LEU A 444 5.52 69.13 -9.75
CA LEU A 444 5.67 67.68 -9.64
C LEU A 444 6.18 67.31 -8.25
N THR A 445 5.65 66.20 -7.72
CA THR A 445 6.15 65.54 -6.53
C THR A 445 7.13 64.45 -6.96
N SER A 446 8.32 64.41 -6.36
CA SER A 446 9.32 63.40 -6.64
C SER A 446 8.91 62.03 -6.10
N ILE A 447 9.48 60.98 -6.69
CA ILE A 447 9.42 59.62 -6.18
C ILE A 447 10.63 59.40 -5.27
N ASP A 448 10.38 59.04 -4.01
CA ASP A 448 11.45 58.66 -3.08
C ASP A 448 11.99 57.28 -3.46
N ILE A 449 13.29 57.18 -3.69
CA ILE A 449 13.94 55.93 -4.11
C ILE A 449 13.98 54.90 -2.96
N GLY A 450 13.72 55.30 -1.71
CA GLY A 450 13.53 54.39 -0.59
C GLY A 450 14.83 53.79 0.00
N VAL A 451 15.98 54.08 -0.60
CA VAL A 451 17.32 53.75 -0.10
C VAL A 451 18.14 55.02 0.12
N THR A 452 19.10 54.96 1.04
CA THR A 452 19.86 56.14 1.49
C THR A 452 21.30 55.78 1.82
N GLU A 453 22.23 56.67 1.47
CA GLU A 453 23.60 56.70 1.99
C GLU A 453 23.60 57.46 3.32
N ASN A 454 24.28 56.92 4.34
CA ASN A 454 24.20 57.42 5.73
C ASN A 454 25.40 58.28 6.14
N GLY A 455 26.28 58.62 5.20
CA GLY A 455 27.50 59.41 5.41
C GLY A 455 28.59 58.74 6.25
N SER A 456 28.42 57.45 6.54
CA SER A 456 29.45 56.60 7.15
C SER A 456 30.00 55.52 6.22
N ASP A 457 29.47 55.45 5.00
CA ASP A 457 29.73 54.40 4.03
C ASP A 457 31.11 54.56 3.38
N GLU A 458 31.74 53.46 2.96
CA GLU A 458 33.06 53.51 2.31
C GLU A 458 32.98 54.23 0.95
N ALA A 459 34.05 54.94 0.57
CA ALA A 459 34.10 55.60 -0.73
C ALA A 459 34.09 54.55 -1.87
N GLY A 460 33.19 54.74 -2.85
CA GLY A 460 33.02 53.83 -3.99
C GLY A 460 31.74 52.98 -3.93
N LEU A 461 30.85 53.24 -2.98
CA LEU A 461 29.49 52.71 -2.98
C LEU A 461 28.50 53.69 -3.64
N SER A 462 27.34 53.20 -4.04
CA SER A 462 26.24 53.97 -4.65
C SER A 462 24.89 53.28 -4.44
N LEU A 463 23.83 54.03 -4.71
CA LEU A 463 22.46 53.53 -4.81
C LEU A 463 22.18 53.16 -6.26
N GLN A 464 21.69 51.95 -6.49
CA GLN A 464 21.53 51.35 -7.81
C GLN A 464 20.09 50.95 -8.07
N ARG A 465 19.62 51.16 -9.30
CA ARG A 465 18.32 50.72 -9.78
C ARG A 465 18.44 49.34 -10.44
N LEU A 466 17.78 48.33 -9.88
CA LEU A 466 17.74 46.97 -10.42
C LEU A 466 16.87 46.89 -11.69
N GLU A 467 16.94 45.76 -12.40
CA GLU A 467 16.20 45.53 -13.65
C GLU A 467 14.67 45.61 -13.46
N ASP A 468 14.17 45.22 -12.29
CA ASP A 468 12.76 45.35 -11.91
C ASP A 468 12.34 46.80 -11.54
N GLY A 469 13.28 47.75 -11.60
CA GLY A 469 13.06 49.16 -11.30
C GLY A 469 13.15 49.53 -9.83
N THR A 470 13.35 48.58 -8.91
CA THR A 470 13.57 48.84 -7.49
C THR A 470 14.96 49.41 -7.24
N TRP A 471 15.14 50.14 -6.13
CA TRP A 471 16.44 50.69 -5.75
C TRP A 471 17.04 49.91 -4.59
N THR A 472 18.34 49.63 -4.67
CA THR A 472 19.15 48.98 -3.63
C THR A 472 20.39 49.81 -3.32
N GLY A 473 21.10 49.45 -2.25
CA GLY A 473 22.37 50.08 -1.85
C GLY A 473 22.32 50.81 -0.50
N PRO A 474 23.47 51.34 -0.04
CA PRO A 474 24.72 51.47 -0.80
C PRO A 474 25.46 50.14 -1.06
N ILE A 475 25.79 49.88 -2.32
CA ILE A 475 26.62 48.75 -2.81
C ILE A 475 27.71 49.25 -3.76
N THR A 476 28.65 48.41 -4.16
CA THR A 476 29.81 48.83 -4.99
C THR A 476 29.35 49.47 -6.31
N ALA A 477 29.78 50.70 -6.59
CA ALA A 477 29.36 51.46 -7.76
C ALA A 477 29.75 50.80 -9.08
N THR A 478 28.84 50.78 -10.05
CA THR A 478 28.98 50.08 -11.35
C THR A 478 29.02 51.04 -12.54
N ARG A 479 29.62 52.23 -12.33
CA ARG A 479 29.75 53.29 -13.35
C ARG A 479 30.06 52.78 -14.76
N ASP A 480 29.24 53.24 -15.70
CA ASP A 480 29.24 52.95 -17.11
C ASP A 480 28.97 51.46 -17.45
N ALA A 481 28.29 50.72 -16.57
CA ALA A 481 27.90 49.31 -16.73
C ALA A 481 26.50 49.01 -16.13
N ALA A 482 26.05 47.75 -16.23
CA ALA A 482 24.77 47.33 -15.68
C ALA A 482 24.85 47.07 -14.16
N ASN A 483 23.77 47.38 -13.44
CA ASN A 483 23.61 47.07 -12.02
C ASN A 483 23.33 45.56 -11.83
N GLU A 484 23.96 44.90 -10.85
CA GLU A 484 23.75 43.46 -10.56
C GLU A 484 23.06 43.27 -9.18
N ALA A 485 22.10 42.34 -9.10
CA ALA A 485 21.38 42.02 -7.85
C ALA A 485 22.16 41.02 -6.98
N GLU A 486 22.31 41.27 -5.68
CA GLU A 486 22.77 40.26 -4.71
C GLU A 486 21.58 39.43 -4.20
N ILE A 487 21.59 38.11 -4.45
CA ILE A 487 20.67 37.13 -3.86
C ILE A 487 21.27 36.63 -2.54
N ASP A 488 20.47 36.57 -1.48
CA ASP A 488 20.84 35.98 -0.18
C ASP A 488 21.22 34.51 -0.38
N THR A 489 22.48 34.16 -0.12
CA THR A 489 23.06 32.88 -0.53
C THR A 489 22.60 31.74 0.38
N PRO A 490 22.10 30.61 -0.18
CA PRO A 490 22.10 29.32 0.49
C PRO A 490 23.52 28.98 0.99
N PRO A 491 23.71 27.99 1.88
CA PRO A 491 25.05 27.49 2.19
C PRO A 491 25.82 27.28 0.89
N PRO A 492 27.13 27.63 0.85
CA PRO A 492 27.89 27.61 -0.39
C PRO A 492 27.74 26.23 -1.03
N LEU A 493 27.18 26.22 -2.24
CA LEU A 493 27.13 25.02 -3.06
C LEU A 493 28.56 24.45 -3.13
N PRO A 494 28.75 23.15 -2.93
CA PRO A 494 30.06 22.55 -2.99
C PRO A 494 30.77 22.88 -4.32
N ASP A 495 32.05 23.23 -4.24
CA ASP A 495 32.87 23.57 -5.41
C ASP A 495 33.36 22.26 -6.07
N GLY A 496 32.65 21.83 -7.11
CA GLY A 496 32.94 20.61 -7.87
C GLY A 496 32.08 19.40 -7.48
N THR A 497 32.18 18.35 -8.31
CA THR A 497 31.45 17.10 -8.10
C THR A 497 32.18 16.17 -7.12
N THR A 498 31.42 15.53 -6.25
CA THR A 498 31.84 14.45 -5.37
C THR A 498 31.46 13.13 -6.04
N LEU A 499 32.37 12.16 -6.01
CA LEU A 499 32.14 10.81 -6.50
C LEU A 499 31.22 10.04 -5.52
N ILE A 500 30.25 9.32 -6.05
CA ILE A 500 29.37 8.39 -5.33
C ILE A 500 30.20 7.36 -4.55
N SER A 501 31.26 6.78 -5.14
CA SER A 501 32.17 5.86 -4.42
C SER A 501 32.75 6.44 -3.13
N THR A 502 32.96 7.77 -3.13
CA THR A 502 33.44 8.48 -1.94
C THR A 502 32.33 8.72 -0.92
N ILE A 503 31.09 8.95 -1.37
CA ILE A 503 29.91 9.12 -0.52
C ILE A 503 29.56 7.80 0.17
N GLN A 504 29.40 6.73 -0.61
CA GLN A 504 29.12 5.39 -0.11
C GLN A 504 30.25 4.91 0.81
N GLY A 505 31.49 4.94 0.33
CA GLY A 505 32.62 4.41 1.09
C GLY A 505 32.58 2.89 1.20
N SER A 506 33.43 2.34 2.08
CA SER A 506 33.65 0.88 2.18
C SER A 506 33.05 0.24 3.43
N GLY A 507 32.06 0.85 4.03
CA GLY A 507 31.38 0.34 5.21
C GLY A 507 29.91 0.73 5.15
N SER A 508 29.11 0.09 6.00
CA SER A 508 27.64 0.14 5.96
C SER A 508 26.99 1.46 6.39
N ALA A 509 27.72 2.57 6.36
CA ALA A 509 27.19 3.89 6.65
C ALA A 509 28.11 4.95 6.04
N SER A 510 27.51 5.92 5.38
CA SER A 510 28.24 6.99 4.73
C SER A 510 28.96 7.89 5.74
N ALA A 511 30.20 8.27 5.43
CA ALA A 511 30.91 9.32 6.16
C ALA A 511 30.39 10.74 5.85
N TYR A 512 29.48 10.86 4.87
CA TYR A 512 28.94 12.12 4.38
C TYR A 512 27.57 12.47 4.95
N VAL A 513 27.00 11.64 5.82
CA VAL A 513 25.68 11.91 6.45
C VAL A 513 25.61 13.33 7.05
N GLY A 514 24.56 14.06 6.66
CA GLY A 514 24.30 15.45 7.04
C GLY A 514 25.13 16.49 6.28
N GLN A 515 25.90 16.09 5.27
CA GLN A 515 26.65 17.00 4.39
C GLN A 515 25.90 17.18 3.06
N THR A 516 25.88 18.42 2.56
CA THR A 516 25.42 18.70 1.20
C THR A 516 26.52 18.41 0.19
N VAL A 517 26.22 17.62 -0.83
CA VAL A 517 27.11 17.21 -1.91
C VAL A 517 26.56 17.68 -3.26
N SER A 518 27.44 17.77 -4.26
CA SER A 518 27.09 17.88 -5.68
C SER A 518 27.63 16.65 -6.37
N VAL A 519 26.79 15.88 -7.04
CA VAL A 519 27.14 14.60 -7.69
C VAL A 519 26.71 14.67 -9.14
N THR A 520 27.52 14.16 -10.06
CA THR A 520 27.13 13.98 -11.47
C THR A 520 27.33 12.53 -11.82
N ALA A 521 26.27 11.88 -12.32
CA ALA A 521 26.29 10.48 -12.70
C ALA A 521 25.12 10.15 -13.66
N VAL A 522 25.02 8.89 -14.07
CA VAL A 522 24.02 8.41 -15.02
C VAL A 522 22.81 7.83 -14.29
N VAL A 523 21.60 8.24 -14.67
CA VAL A 523 20.37 7.62 -14.15
C VAL A 523 20.26 6.17 -14.66
N THR A 524 20.18 5.23 -13.73
CA THR A 524 20.10 3.79 -14.01
C THR A 524 18.68 3.25 -13.87
N MET A 525 17.86 3.84 -13.00
CA MET A 525 16.46 3.45 -12.79
C MET A 525 15.67 4.61 -12.19
N VAL A 526 14.38 4.73 -12.51
CA VAL A 526 13.46 5.71 -11.91
C VAL A 526 12.49 4.96 -11.00
N ALA A 527 12.25 5.49 -9.80
CA ALA A 527 11.35 4.94 -8.81
C ALA A 527 10.24 5.96 -8.46
N GLU A 528 9.21 5.54 -7.74
CA GLU A 528 8.04 6.39 -7.46
C GLU A 528 8.37 7.65 -6.64
N ASN A 529 9.43 7.63 -5.84
CA ASN A 529 9.82 8.71 -4.93
C ASN A 529 11.25 9.24 -5.18
N GLY A 530 11.86 8.87 -6.31
CA GLY A 530 13.25 9.18 -6.59
C GLY A 530 13.80 8.46 -7.83
N PHE A 531 15.12 8.34 -7.88
CA PHE A 531 15.81 7.61 -8.95
C PHE A 531 17.16 7.10 -8.48
N TYR A 532 17.62 6.00 -9.07
CA TYR A 532 18.97 5.50 -8.89
C TYR A 532 19.88 6.12 -9.94
N MET A 533 21.10 6.45 -9.53
CA MET A 533 22.15 6.89 -10.43
C MET A 533 23.48 6.24 -10.07
N GLN A 534 24.31 6.03 -11.08
CA GLN A 534 25.62 5.39 -10.96
C GLN A 534 26.66 6.15 -11.77
N GLU A 535 27.89 6.24 -11.25
CA GLU A 535 29.02 6.86 -11.95
C GLU A 535 29.24 6.24 -13.34
N GLU A 536 29.67 7.05 -14.30
CA GLU A 536 30.18 6.52 -15.57
C GLU A 536 31.37 5.59 -15.32
N ASP A 537 31.54 4.58 -16.18
CA ASP A 537 32.68 3.65 -16.12
C ASP A 537 34.06 4.35 -16.14
N SER A 538 34.14 5.60 -16.61
CA SER A 538 35.37 6.40 -16.59
C SER A 538 35.71 6.98 -15.22
N ASP A 539 34.70 7.14 -14.37
CA ASP A 539 34.76 7.84 -13.10
C ASP A 539 34.84 6.85 -11.92
N ALA A 540 34.38 5.61 -12.14
CA ALA A 540 34.52 4.49 -11.21
C ALA A 540 35.96 4.34 -10.67
N ASP A 541 36.07 4.13 -9.35
CA ASP A 541 37.35 4.13 -8.64
C ASP A 541 38.10 2.79 -8.75
N GLY A 542 37.40 1.75 -9.23
CA GLY A 542 37.91 0.40 -9.45
C GLY A 542 38.14 -0.40 -8.16
N ASN A 543 37.55 0.03 -7.04
CA ASN A 543 37.61 -0.64 -5.75
C ASN A 543 36.33 -1.46 -5.52
N ALA A 544 36.46 -2.79 -5.54
CA ALA A 544 35.35 -3.72 -5.36
C ALA A 544 34.72 -3.72 -3.94
N ALA A 545 35.10 -2.79 -3.07
CA ALA A 545 34.56 -2.64 -1.72
C ALA A 545 33.76 -1.35 -1.56
N THR A 546 33.54 -0.58 -2.62
CA THR A 546 32.82 0.69 -2.62
C THR A 546 31.78 0.68 -3.73
N SER A 547 30.57 1.11 -3.43
CA SER A 547 29.52 1.23 -4.44
C SER A 547 29.68 2.51 -5.26
N GLU A 548 29.47 2.39 -6.58
CA GLU A 548 29.41 3.52 -7.53
C GLU A 548 27.99 4.05 -7.72
N GLY A 549 27.00 3.42 -7.07
CA GLY A 549 25.58 3.69 -7.20
C GLY A 549 24.98 4.31 -5.94
N ILE A 550 23.95 5.11 -6.12
CA ILE A 550 23.23 5.74 -5.01
C ILE A 550 21.78 6.03 -5.40
N PHE A 551 20.90 5.94 -4.41
CA PHE A 551 19.52 6.39 -4.53
C PHE A 551 19.40 7.90 -4.26
N VAL A 552 18.65 8.60 -5.10
CA VAL A 552 18.33 10.02 -4.96
C VAL A 552 16.86 10.17 -4.65
N PHE A 553 16.55 10.64 -3.45
CA PHE A 553 15.19 10.88 -2.99
C PHE A 553 14.72 12.30 -3.39
N THR A 554 13.59 12.37 -4.08
CA THR A 554 12.92 13.63 -4.49
C THR A 554 11.58 13.84 -3.79
N GLY A 555 10.97 12.76 -3.25
CA GLY A 555 9.68 12.80 -2.57
C GLY A 555 8.48 12.51 -3.48
N ASP A 556 8.69 12.58 -4.79
CA ASP A 556 7.76 12.27 -5.88
C ASP A 556 8.52 11.63 -7.05
N THR A 557 7.80 11.18 -8.09
CA THR A 557 8.43 10.56 -9.26
C THR A 557 9.06 11.66 -10.13
N PRO A 558 10.38 11.72 -10.25
CA PRO A 558 11.03 12.82 -10.95
C PRO A 558 11.00 12.61 -12.46
N ASN A 559 10.84 13.71 -13.21
CA ASN A 559 10.90 13.69 -14.68
C ASN A 559 12.35 13.62 -15.18
N VAL A 560 13.04 12.51 -14.90
CA VAL A 560 14.37 12.16 -15.42
C VAL A 560 14.26 10.96 -16.36
N THR A 561 15.27 10.75 -17.19
CA THR A 561 15.28 9.66 -18.17
C THR A 561 16.45 8.72 -17.88
N VAL A 562 16.20 7.41 -17.79
CA VAL A 562 17.26 6.40 -17.71
C VAL A 562 18.25 6.61 -18.86
N SER A 563 19.54 6.42 -18.60
CA SER A 563 20.69 6.76 -19.48
C SER A 563 21.03 8.24 -19.63
N TYR A 564 20.36 9.16 -18.94
CA TYR A 564 20.76 10.57 -18.95
C TYR A 564 21.74 10.85 -17.83
N GLY A 565 22.69 11.76 -18.10
CA GLY A 565 23.53 12.35 -17.05
C GLY A 565 22.74 13.39 -16.28
N VAL A 566 22.81 13.35 -14.95
CA VAL A 566 22.16 14.30 -14.05
C VAL A 566 23.18 14.81 -13.05
N THR A 567 23.18 16.13 -12.81
CA THR A 567 23.87 16.73 -11.67
C THR A 567 22.87 16.93 -10.54
N VAL A 568 23.10 16.30 -9.38
CA VAL A 568 22.26 16.41 -8.18
C VAL A 568 23.00 17.20 -7.11
N VAL A 569 22.33 18.18 -6.51
CA VAL A 569 22.77 18.82 -5.26
C VAL A 569 21.79 18.43 -4.17
N GLY A 570 22.29 17.84 -3.09
CA GLY A 570 21.44 17.34 -2.00
C GLY A 570 22.22 16.98 -0.74
N GLU A 571 21.49 16.71 0.34
CA GLU A 571 22.07 16.26 1.62
C GLU A 571 22.15 14.74 1.65
N VAL A 572 23.29 14.18 2.02
CA VAL A 572 23.45 12.73 2.21
C VAL A 572 22.77 12.31 3.52
N ALA A 573 22.00 11.24 3.49
CA ALA A 573 21.29 10.69 4.63
C ALA A 573 21.34 9.15 4.65
N GLU A 574 21.12 8.59 5.84
CA GLU A 574 20.81 7.18 6.03
C GLU A 574 19.30 7.04 6.19
N TYR A 575 18.66 6.25 5.35
CA TYR A 575 17.24 5.93 5.45
C TYR A 575 17.07 4.42 5.55
N PHE A 576 16.60 3.95 6.71
CA PHE A 576 16.57 2.51 7.04
C PHE A 576 17.91 1.77 6.82
N ASN A 577 19.03 2.45 7.05
CA ASN A 577 20.42 2.00 6.80
C ASN A 577 20.85 1.91 5.32
N ALA A 578 20.05 2.42 4.38
CA ALA A 578 20.51 2.66 3.01
C ALA A 578 21.07 4.08 2.88
N THR A 579 22.17 4.23 2.15
CA THR A 579 22.73 5.55 1.85
C THR A 579 21.97 6.20 0.69
N GLN A 580 21.44 7.40 0.92
CA GLN A 580 20.74 8.17 -0.12
C GLN A 580 21.13 9.66 -0.15
N ILE A 581 20.77 10.34 -1.24
CA ILE A 581 20.85 11.81 -1.37
C ILE A 581 19.44 12.38 -1.35
N ASN A 582 19.12 13.23 -0.38
CA ASN A 582 17.91 14.05 -0.37
C ASN A 582 18.12 15.25 -1.30
N ALA A 583 17.55 15.18 -2.50
CA ALA A 583 17.75 16.19 -3.53
C ALA A 583 17.17 17.55 -3.11
N GLN A 584 17.97 18.61 -3.24
CA GLN A 584 17.52 20.00 -3.14
C GLN A 584 17.25 20.58 -4.54
N THR A 585 18.15 20.27 -5.49
CA THR A 585 18.02 20.61 -6.90
C THR A 585 18.71 19.54 -7.74
N PHE A 586 18.26 19.35 -8.98
CA PHE A 586 19.03 18.59 -9.96
C PHE A 586 18.88 19.20 -11.36
N GLU A 587 19.91 19.03 -12.18
CA GLU A 587 19.97 19.51 -13.57
C GLU A 587 20.22 18.32 -14.51
N ILE A 588 19.39 18.21 -15.55
CA ILE A 588 19.56 17.20 -16.60
C ILE A 588 20.61 17.70 -17.59
N ILE A 589 21.74 17.00 -17.68
CA ILE A 589 22.86 17.36 -18.57
C ILE A 589 22.54 16.96 -20.02
N GLY A 590 21.90 15.81 -20.20
CA GLY A 590 21.48 15.30 -21.50
C GLY A 590 21.68 13.79 -21.65
N PRO A 591 21.35 13.24 -22.83
CA PRO A 591 21.47 11.81 -23.10
C PRO A 591 22.94 11.37 -23.12
N LEU A 592 23.24 10.29 -22.40
CA LEU A 592 24.44 9.50 -22.62
C LEU A 592 24.09 8.30 -23.50
N VAL A 593 25.10 7.76 -24.20
CA VAL A 593 24.85 6.75 -25.24
C VAL A 593 24.79 5.33 -24.68
N ASP A 594 25.42 5.11 -23.53
CA ASP A 594 25.56 3.81 -22.87
C ASP A 594 25.25 3.95 -21.37
N LEU A 595 24.55 2.96 -20.80
CA LEU A 595 24.43 2.82 -19.34
C LEU A 595 25.77 2.38 -18.74
N PRO A 596 26.07 2.72 -17.46
CA PRO A 596 27.20 2.14 -16.75
C PRO A 596 27.19 0.62 -16.80
N THR A 597 28.38 0.03 -16.83
CA THR A 597 28.53 -1.43 -16.84
C THR A 597 27.91 -2.02 -15.58
N ALA A 598 27.03 -3.01 -15.74
CA ALA A 598 26.45 -3.72 -14.60
C ALA A 598 27.52 -4.50 -13.84
N ALA A 599 27.51 -4.41 -12.51
CA ALA A 599 28.33 -5.27 -11.67
C ALA A 599 27.81 -6.71 -11.72
N GLY A 600 28.69 -7.66 -12.05
CA GLY A 600 28.32 -9.07 -12.10
C GLY A 600 28.17 -9.66 -10.70
N LEU A 601 27.06 -10.36 -10.47
CA LEU A 601 26.76 -11.10 -9.25
C LEU A 601 26.63 -12.59 -9.59
N SER A 602 27.17 -13.44 -8.72
CA SER A 602 26.98 -14.88 -8.81
C SER A 602 26.69 -15.40 -7.41
N LEU A 603 25.66 -16.24 -7.30
CA LEU A 603 25.42 -17.02 -6.10
C LEU A 603 26.38 -18.22 -6.05
N PRO A 604 26.64 -18.80 -4.86
CA PRO A 604 26.37 -18.23 -3.55
C PRO A 604 27.31 -17.05 -3.22
N PHE A 605 26.83 -16.11 -2.40
CA PHE A 605 27.65 -14.99 -1.94
C PHE A 605 28.72 -15.46 -0.94
N ALA A 606 29.93 -14.90 -1.06
CA ALA A 606 31.03 -15.27 -0.17
C ALA A 606 30.90 -14.69 1.25
N THR A 607 30.23 -13.54 1.39
CA THR A 607 29.98 -12.80 2.63
C THR A 607 28.76 -11.90 2.46
N ASP A 608 28.01 -11.66 3.54
CA ASP A 608 26.87 -10.72 3.55
C ASP A 608 27.27 -9.30 3.10
N ASP A 609 28.49 -8.87 3.44
CA ASP A 609 29.07 -7.58 3.05
C ASP A 609 29.28 -7.42 1.52
N ALA A 610 29.08 -8.47 0.72
CA ALA A 610 29.30 -8.40 -0.73
C ALA A 610 28.27 -7.49 -1.42
N LEU A 611 27.03 -7.45 -0.92
CA LEU A 611 25.94 -6.68 -1.52
C LEU A 611 26.03 -5.18 -1.19
N GLU A 612 26.58 -4.84 -0.03
CA GLU A 612 26.91 -3.46 0.35
C GLU A 612 27.81 -2.77 -0.70
N SER A 613 28.80 -3.50 -1.22
CA SER A 613 29.72 -2.95 -2.22
C SER A 613 29.06 -2.60 -3.55
N VAL A 614 27.81 -3.00 -3.76
CA VAL A 614 27.02 -2.72 -4.97
C VAL A 614 25.68 -2.05 -4.65
N GLU A 615 25.46 -1.55 -3.43
CA GLU A 615 24.23 -0.84 -3.04
C GLU A 615 23.94 0.32 -4.00
N GLY A 616 22.75 0.36 -4.61
CA GLY A 616 22.34 1.39 -5.56
C GLY A 616 22.96 1.25 -6.96
N MET A 617 23.86 0.28 -7.19
CA MET A 617 24.44 0.03 -8.51
C MET A 617 23.51 -0.78 -9.39
N ARG A 618 23.67 -0.58 -10.70
CA ARG A 618 23.20 -1.52 -11.70
C ARG A 618 23.98 -2.83 -11.59
N VAL A 619 23.26 -3.94 -11.43
CA VAL A 619 23.81 -5.28 -11.25
C VAL A 619 23.28 -6.25 -12.31
N SER A 620 23.98 -7.37 -12.48
CA SER A 620 23.61 -8.47 -13.36
C SER A 620 23.87 -9.80 -12.64
N LEU A 621 22.80 -10.49 -12.23
CA LEU A 621 22.88 -11.80 -11.59
C LEU A 621 23.04 -12.91 -12.64
N ASP A 622 24.08 -13.71 -12.52
CA ASP A 622 24.37 -14.85 -13.39
C ASP A 622 23.35 -15.98 -13.25
N ILE A 623 23.17 -16.76 -14.32
CA ILE A 623 22.20 -17.88 -14.41
C ILE A 623 22.63 -19.17 -13.67
N GLY A 624 23.64 -19.10 -12.80
CA GLY A 624 24.19 -20.29 -12.14
C GLY A 624 25.03 -21.18 -13.06
N THR A 625 25.05 -22.48 -12.77
CA THR A 625 25.81 -23.51 -13.49
C THR A 625 24.90 -24.55 -14.12
N ASP A 626 25.41 -25.35 -15.07
CA ASP A 626 24.62 -26.43 -15.70
C ASP A 626 24.10 -27.48 -14.69
N ASP A 627 24.80 -27.68 -13.57
CA ASP A 627 24.43 -28.63 -12.52
C ASP A 627 23.54 -28.00 -11.43
N ALA A 628 23.47 -26.67 -11.39
CA ALA A 628 22.68 -25.88 -10.46
C ALA A 628 22.28 -24.57 -11.16
N PRO A 629 21.24 -24.58 -12.01
CA PRO A 629 20.78 -23.38 -12.69
C PRO A 629 20.16 -22.40 -11.68
N LEU A 630 20.18 -21.11 -11.98
CA LEU A 630 19.44 -20.12 -11.22
C LEU A 630 17.94 -20.42 -11.37
N GLN A 631 17.23 -20.54 -10.27
CA GLN A 631 15.80 -20.86 -10.27
C GLN A 631 15.06 -20.17 -9.12
N VAL A 632 13.75 -20.01 -9.28
CA VAL A 632 12.86 -19.50 -8.23
C VAL A 632 12.77 -20.53 -7.10
N ILE A 633 12.94 -20.10 -5.85
CA ILE A 633 12.77 -20.95 -4.67
C ILE A 633 11.62 -20.52 -3.77
N GLU A 634 11.17 -19.27 -3.84
CA GLU A 634 10.12 -18.77 -2.97
C GLU A 634 9.26 -17.72 -3.68
N THR A 635 7.97 -17.78 -3.42
CA THR A 635 6.93 -16.90 -3.99
C THR A 635 5.98 -16.38 -2.91
N PHE A 636 6.35 -16.46 -1.63
CA PHE A 636 5.47 -16.12 -0.51
C PHE A 636 5.00 -14.65 -0.56
N GLU A 637 5.92 -13.74 -0.86
CA GLU A 637 5.65 -12.31 -0.98
C GLU A 637 5.23 -11.89 -2.40
N LEU A 638 5.09 -12.82 -3.36
CA LEU A 638 4.72 -12.50 -4.73
C LEU A 638 3.34 -11.83 -4.77
N GLY A 639 2.36 -12.44 -4.12
CA GLY A 639 1.00 -11.92 -4.06
C GLY A 639 0.85 -10.61 -3.31
N ARG A 640 1.78 -10.31 -2.39
CA ARG A 640 1.69 -9.15 -1.50
C ARG A 640 2.53 -7.98 -1.98
N TYR A 641 3.77 -8.19 -2.42
CA TYR A 641 4.71 -7.14 -2.78
C TYR A 641 5.39 -7.37 -4.14
N GLY A 642 4.98 -8.36 -4.93
CA GLY A 642 5.61 -8.64 -6.22
C GLY A 642 7.00 -9.27 -6.12
N GLU A 643 7.38 -9.76 -4.94
CA GLU A 643 8.73 -10.25 -4.66
C GLU A 643 8.86 -11.77 -4.81
N ILE A 644 10.00 -12.20 -5.34
CA ILE A 644 10.38 -13.62 -5.43
C ILE A 644 11.79 -13.82 -4.92
N VAL A 645 12.14 -15.04 -4.51
CA VAL A 645 13.51 -15.38 -4.14
C VAL A 645 14.07 -16.38 -5.13
N VAL A 646 15.31 -16.16 -5.57
CA VAL A 646 16.04 -17.06 -6.47
C VAL A 646 17.29 -17.63 -5.80
N SER A 647 17.69 -18.84 -6.20
CA SER A 647 18.94 -19.47 -5.78
C SER A 647 19.62 -20.24 -6.91
N GLU A 648 20.93 -20.48 -6.79
CA GLU A 648 21.62 -21.44 -7.64
C GLU A 648 21.23 -22.87 -7.21
N GLY A 649 20.38 -23.55 -8.00
CA GLY A 649 19.83 -24.87 -7.67
C GLY A 649 18.76 -24.85 -6.57
N ALA A 650 18.21 -26.02 -6.24
CA ALA A 650 17.15 -26.15 -5.23
C ALA A 650 17.73 -26.14 -3.82
N GLN A 651 16.99 -25.55 -2.88
CA GLN A 651 17.33 -25.62 -1.47
C GLN A 651 16.48 -26.66 -0.75
N TYR A 652 17.09 -27.35 0.20
CA TYR A 652 16.46 -28.38 1.00
C TYR A 652 16.60 -28.04 2.48
N GLN A 653 15.56 -28.39 3.23
CA GLN A 653 15.59 -28.36 4.68
C GLN A 653 16.70 -29.29 5.18
N PRO A 654 17.65 -28.82 6.00
CA PRO A 654 18.80 -29.65 6.35
C PRO A 654 18.44 -30.97 7.03
N THR A 655 17.40 -30.97 7.87
CA THR A 655 16.90 -32.17 8.57
C THR A 655 16.01 -33.07 7.71
N GLN A 656 15.79 -32.73 6.43
CA GLN A 656 15.31 -33.69 5.42
C GLN A 656 16.43 -34.64 4.97
N LEU A 657 17.68 -34.15 4.94
CA LEU A 657 18.83 -34.86 4.38
C LEU A 657 19.78 -35.42 5.45
N TYR A 658 19.87 -34.75 6.60
CA TYR A 658 20.83 -35.08 7.65
C TYR A 658 20.16 -35.27 9.01
N ASP A 659 20.58 -36.32 9.73
CA ASP A 659 20.16 -36.59 11.09
C ASP A 659 20.63 -35.46 12.03
N ALA A 660 19.67 -34.77 12.66
CA ALA A 660 19.92 -33.63 13.53
C ALA A 660 20.84 -33.97 14.74
N GLN A 661 20.77 -35.21 15.24
CA GLN A 661 21.54 -35.65 16.41
C GLN A 661 22.95 -36.13 16.03
N THR A 662 23.05 -36.89 14.93
CA THR A 662 24.31 -37.55 14.54
C THR A 662 25.12 -36.79 13.50
N GLN A 663 24.50 -35.85 12.79
CA GLN A 663 25.08 -35.07 11.69
C GLN A 663 24.86 -33.55 11.83
N ALA A 664 24.76 -33.02 13.05
CA ALA A 664 24.57 -31.59 13.33
C ALA A 664 25.52 -30.64 12.57
N ALA A 665 26.77 -31.04 12.32
CA ALA A 665 27.71 -30.22 11.56
C ALA A 665 27.37 -30.11 10.07
N ASP A 666 26.74 -31.14 9.50
CA ASP A 666 26.24 -31.12 8.12
C ASP A 666 24.96 -30.29 8.03
N VAL A 667 24.10 -30.34 9.06
CA VAL A 667 22.92 -29.47 9.23
C VAL A 667 23.32 -28.00 9.24
N ASP A 668 24.23 -27.61 10.13
CA ASP A 668 24.71 -26.22 10.23
C ASP A 668 25.33 -25.74 8.91
N ALA A 669 26.13 -26.59 8.27
CA ALA A 669 26.82 -26.26 7.03
C ALA A 669 25.86 -26.06 5.85
N LEU A 670 24.80 -26.88 5.75
CA LEU A 670 23.78 -26.71 4.71
C LEU A 670 22.91 -25.48 4.97
N GLN A 671 22.59 -25.17 6.23
CA GLN A 671 21.85 -23.95 6.57
C GLN A 671 22.64 -22.68 6.21
N GLU A 672 23.94 -22.65 6.49
CA GLU A 672 24.83 -21.54 6.09
C GLU A 672 24.94 -21.45 4.55
N ALA A 673 25.02 -22.58 3.86
CA ALA A 673 25.05 -22.62 2.40
C ALA A 673 23.75 -22.11 1.77
N ASN A 674 22.59 -22.49 2.31
CA ASN A 674 21.27 -22.02 1.86
C ASN A 674 21.15 -20.49 2.04
N ALA A 675 21.55 -19.97 3.20
CA ALA A 675 21.51 -18.53 3.48
C ALA A 675 22.41 -17.71 2.54
N ALA A 676 23.60 -18.22 2.21
CA ALA A 676 24.51 -17.58 1.27
C ALA A 676 24.05 -17.70 -0.21
N ASN A 677 23.18 -18.65 -0.52
CA ASN A 677 22.79 -19.02 -1.88
C ASN A 677 21.38 -18.51 -2.24
N ARG A 678 21.04 -17.25 -1.94
CA ARG A 678 19.75 -16.69 -2.33
C ARG A 678 19.80 -15.19 -2.52
N LEU A 679 18.91 -14.66 -3.35
CA LEU A 679 18.67 -13.22 -3.50
C LEU A 679 17.20 -12.97 -3.80
N THR A 680 16.64 -11.93 -3.19
CA THR A 680 15.28 -11.46 -3.47
C THR A 680 15.28 -10.58 -4.72
N ILE A 681 14.35 -10.87 -5.64
CA ILE A 681 14.08 -10.12 -6.86
C ILE A 681 12.75 -9.40 -6.67
N ASP A 682 12.74 -8.11 -7.02
CA ASP A 682 11.67 -7.16 -6.74
C ASP A 682 11.21 -6.51 -8.06
N ASP A 683 9.93 -6.17 -8.15
CA ASP A 683 9.32 -5.60 -9.35
C ASP A 683 9.39 -4.05 -9.41
N GLY A 684 9.85 -3.42 -8.32
CA GLY A 684 10.00 -1.98 -8.16
C GLY A 684 8.73 -1.26 -7.76
N VAL A 685 7.64 -1.97 -7.43
CA VAL A 685 6.34 -1.42 -7.10
C VAL A 685 6.07 -1.59 -5.60
N ALA A 686 5.86 -0.49 -4.89
CA ALA A 686 5.65 -0.52 -3.43
C ALA A 686 4.21 -0.87 -3.01
N ALA A 687 3.29 -1.00 -3.97
CA ALA A 687 1.88 -1.28 -3.72
C ALA A 687 1.68 -2.72 -3.25
N GLN A 688 0.77 -2.90 -2.28
CA GLN A 688 0.35 -4.24 -1.89
C GLN A 688 -0.70 -4.83 -2.82
N ASN A 689 -0.70 -6.15 -2.95
CA ASN A 689 -1.67 -6.94 -3.70
C ASN A 689 -1.67 -6.61 -5.21
N PRO A 690 -0.51 -6.69 -5.89
CA PRO A 690 -0.41 -6.43 -7.32
C PRO A 690 -1.36 -7.32 -8.14
N THR A 691 -1.92 -6.71 -9.19
CA THR A 691 -2.81 -7.39 -10.16
C THR A 691 -2.10 -7.76 -11.45
N GLU A 692 -0.85 -7.33 -11.60
CA GLU A 692 0.03 -7.65 -12.71
C GLU A 692 1.49 -7.70 -12.26
N PHE A 693 2.29 -8.54 -12.93
CA PHE A 693 3.72 -8.67 -12.69
C PHE A 693 4.48 -8.48 -14.00
N ALA A 694 4.74 -7.22 -14.38
CA ALA A 694 5.35 -6.90 -15.68
C ALA A 694 6.73 -7.55 -15.91
N TYR A 695 7.44 -7.88 -14.83
CA TYR A 695 8.74 -8.55 -14.89
C TYR A 695 8.63 -10.09 -15.05
N ILE A 696 7.46 -10.69 -14.81
CA ILE A 696 7.21 -12.13 -15.00
C ILE A 696 6.56 -12.33 -16.37
N PRO A 697 7.28 -12.88 -17.37
CA PRO A 697 6.70 -13.09 -18.69
C PRO A 697 5.57 -14.13 -18.64
N ASN A 698 4.53 -13.91 -19.43
CA ASN A 698 3.54 -14.93 -19.76
C ASN A 698 3.55 -15.15 -21.27
N THR A 699 3.95 -16.34 -21.69
CA THR A 699 4.00 -16.72 -23.12
C THR A 699 3.04 -17.86 -23.46
N THR A 700 2.16 -18.20 -22.53
CA THR A 700 1.20 -19.29 -22.65
C THR A 700 0.02 -18.89 -23.54
N ASP A 701 -0.81 -19.87 -23.93
CA ASP A 701 -2.03 -19.59 -24.70
C ASP A 701 -3.07 -18.78 -23.90
N GLY A 702 -2.90 -18.67 -22.58
CA GLY A 702 -3.75 -17.91 -21.67
C GLY A 702 -3.45 -16.41 -21.58
N ASP A 703 -2.30 -15.94 -22.12
CA ASP A 703 -1.92 -14.52 -22.12
C ASP A 703 -2.96 -13.64 -22.84
N ASN A 704 -3.38 -12.56 -22.19
CA ASN A 704 -4.31 -11.59 -22.74
C ASN A 704 -3.71 -10.72 -23.88
N GLY A 705 -2.41 -10.85 -24.13
CA GLY A 705 -1.65 -10.25 -25.22
C GLY A 705 -0.74 -9.11 -24.79
N ASN A 706 -0.56 -8.90 -23.48
CA ASN A 706 0.42 -7.96 -22.92
C ASN A 706 1.80 -8.62 -22.71
N GLY A 707 1.87 -9.96 -22.68
CA GLY A 707 3.09 -10.74 -22.60
C GLY A 707 3.67 -10.91 -21.20
N TYR A 708 2.91 -10.60 -20.14
CA TYR A 708 3.32 -10.76 -18.74
C TYR A 708 2.16 -11.29 -17.89
N LEU A 709 2.47 -11.86 -16.72
CA LEU A 709 1.47 -12.49 -15.86
C LEU A 709 0.56 -11.44 -15.20
N ASP A 710 -0.76 -11.51 -15.44
CA ASP A 710 -1.76 -10.64 -14.80
C ASP A 710 -3.11 -11.34 -14.53
N ILE A 711 -4.00 -10.68 -13.78
CA ILE A 711 -5.36 -11.20 -13.47
C ILE A 711 -6.30 -11.28 -14.69
N GLY A 712 -5.94 -10.66 -15.80
CA GLY A 712 -6.68 -10.71 -17.06
C GLY A 712 -6.40 -11.96 -17.88
N ASP A 713 -5.38 -12.74 -17.51
CA ASP A 713 -5.00 -13.98 -18.18
C ASP A 713 -6.01 -15.11 -17.92
N ASP A 714 -6.16 -15.99 -18.93
CA ASP A 714 -6.87 -17.25 -18.76
C ASP A 714 -5.95 -18.28 -18.11
N LEU A 715 -5.91 -18.27 -16.78
CA LEU A 715 -5.06 -19.16 -15.96
C LEU A 715 -5.35 -20.66 -16.19
N SER A 716 -6.52 -21.00 -16.75
CA SER A 716 -6.86 -22.38 -17.12
C SER A 716 -6.10 -22.87 -18.37
N ALA A 717 -5.60 -21.94 -19.18
CA ALA A 717 -4.81 -22.20 -20.38
C ALA A 717 -3.28 -22.10 -20.15
N GLY A 718 -2.86 -21.96 -18.88
CA GLY A 718 -1.47 -21.79 -18.48
C GLY A 718 -1.21 -20.40 -17.88
N GLY A 719 0.03 -20.14 -17.48
CA GLY A 719 0.45 -18.88 -16.87
C GLY A 719 0.55 -19.00 -15.35
N THR A 720 1.78 -18.94 -14.83
CA THR A 720 2.10 -18.97 -13.40
C THR A 720 3.58 -18.64 -13.21
N LEU A 721 4.01 -18.53 -11.96
CA LEU A 721 5.40 -18.63 -11.56
C LEU A 721 5.57 -19.69 -10.46
N ARG A 722 6.14 -20.84 -10.81
CA ARG A 722 6.37 -21.94 -9.87
C ARG A 722 7.75 -21.87 -9.22
N ILE A 723 7.83 -22.36 -7.99
CA ILE A 723 9.09 -22.71 -7.36
C ILE A 723 9.74 -23.84 -8.19
N GLY A 724 11.01 -23.63 -8.58
CA GLY A 724 11.75 -24.47 -9.52
C GLY A 724 11.81 -23.94 -10.95
N ALA A 725 11.08 -22.85 -11.28
CA ALA A 725 11.18 -22.21 -12.58
C ALA A 725 12.61 -21.69 -12.81
N GLU A 726 13.26 -22.15 -13.88
CA GLU A 726 14.65 -21.82 -14.21
C GLU A 726 14.75 -20.48 -14.94
N ILE A 727 15.77 -19.69 -14.59
CA ILE A 727 16.09 -18.41 -15.22
C ILE A 727 17.20 -18.63 -16.26
N THR A 728 16.87 -18.39 -17.52
CA THR A 728 17.69 -18.75 -18.69
C THR A 728 18.58 -17.61 -19.21
N ALA A 729 18.44 -16.41 -18.66
CA ALA A 729 19.30 -15.26 -18.96
C ALA A 729 19.59 -14.45 -17.70
N PRO A 730 20.74 -13.75 -17.61
CA PRO A 730 21.07 -12.96 -16.43
C PRO A 730 19.99 -11.94 -16.08
N ILE A 731 19.67 -11.81 -14.79
CA ILE A 731 18.72 -10.81 -14.30
C ILE A 731 19.47 -9.50 -14.14
N THR A 732 19.08 -8.47 -14.90
CA THR A 732 19.64 -7.13 -14.76
C THR A 732 18.69 -6.21 -14.00
N GLY A 733 19.26 -5.28 -13.24
CA GLY A 733 18.48 -4.44 -12.36
C GLY A 733 19.35 -3.52 -11.52
N VAL A 734 18.76 -2.92 -10.49
CA VAL A 734 19.49 -2.14 -9.48
C VAL A 734 19.43 -2.86 -8.13
N MET A 735 20.56 -2.93 -7.44
CA MET A 735 20.60 -3.43 -6.07
C MET A 735 20.07 -2.35 -5.12
N SER A 736 19.05 -2.67 -4.36
CA SER A 736 18.46 -1.79 -3.34
C SER A 736 18.62 -2.41 -1.95
N TYR A 737 18.65 -1.57 -0.92
CA TYR A 737 18.58 -2.01 0.47
C TYR A 737 17.35 -1.40 1.13
N ASN A 738 16.36 -2.21 1.49
CA ASN A 738 15.11 -1.76 2.10
C ASN A 738 14.63 -2.78 3.14
N PHE A 739 14.01 -2.29 4.23
CA PHE A 739 13.47 -3.14 5.32
C PHE A 739 14.47 -4.13 5.93
N GLY A 740 15.77 -3.88 5.83
CA GLY A 740 16.82 -4.72 6.40
C GLY A 740 17.42 -5.74 5.44
N GLU A 741 17.00 -5.75 4.17
CA GLU A 741 17.41 -6.74 3.18
C GLU A 741 17.87 -6.10 1.86
N TYR A 742 18.83 -6.76 1.20
CA TYR A 742 19.25 -6.44 -0.15
C TYR A 742 18.35 -7.12 -1.19
N LYS A 743 17.84 -6.33 -2.14
CA LYS A 743 16.93 -6.77 -3.20
C LYS A 743 17.42 -6.30 -4.55
N LEU A 744 17.25 -7.11 -5.59
CA LEU A 744 17.49 -6.71 -6.97
C LEU A 744 16.16 -6.29 -7.59
N ILE A 745 15.99 -4.99 -7.84
CA ILE A 745 14.84 -4.47 -8.59
C ILE A 745 15.10 -4.70 -10.08
N ALA A 746 14.33 -5.57 -10.72
CA ALA A 746 14.54 -5.95 -12.11
C ALA A 746 14.29 -4.77 -13.08
N ASP A 747 15.17 -4.56 -14.05
CA ASP A 747 15.02 -3.47 -15.06
C ASP A 747 14.27 -3.92 -16.34
N GLY A 748 13.71 -5.13 -16.33
CA GLY A 748 12.94 -5.70 -17.43
C GLY A 748 12.44 -7.12 -17.14
N PRO A 749 11.74 -7.74 -18.11
CA PRO A 749 11.17 -9.07 -17.93
C PRO A 749 12.22 -10.16 -17.80
N LEU A 750 12.01 -11.06 -16.83
CA LEU A 750 12.78 -12.27 -16.63
C LEU A 750 12.71 -13.18 -17.86
N GLN A 751 13.65 -14.12 -17.96
CA GLN A 751 13.65 -15.13 -19.02
C GLN A 751 13.47 -16.51 -18.39
N ILE A 752 12.23 -16.97 -18.32
CA ILE A 752 11.85 -18.20 -17.62
C ILE A 752 11.79 -19.37 -18.60
N ASP A 753 12.32 -20.54 -18.20
CA ASP A 753 12.09 -21.79 -18.92
C ASP A 753 10.70 -22.36 -18.57
N GLU A 754 9.76 -22.30 -19.52
CA GLU A 754 8.43 -22.88 -19.31
C GLU A 754 8.46 -24.40 -19.06
N ALA A 755 9.51 -25.11 -19.49
CA ALA A 755 9.67 -26.55 -19.24
C ALA A 755 9.84 -26.91 -17.76
N THR A 756 10.31 -25.96 -16.93
CA THR A 756 10.41 -26.09 -15.46
C THR A 756 9.38 -25.25 -14.71
N ASN A 757 8.58 -24.46 -15.44
CA ASN A 757 7.49 -23.63 -14.92
C ASN A 757 6.11 -24.23 -15.29
N THR A 758 5.38 -23.61 -16.22
CA THR A 758 3.99 -24.00 -16.54
C THR A 758 3.91 -25.43 -17.09
N ASP A 759 4.81 -25.82 -17.99
CA ASP A 759 4.77 -27.14 -18.64
C ASP A 759 5.20 -28.27 -17.69
N ALA A 760 5.79 -27.94 -16.54
CA ALA A 760 6.14 -28.89 -15.49
C ALA A 760 4.96 -29.26 -14.58
N ARG A 761 3.78 -28.63 -14.74
CA ARG A 761 2.61 -28.93 -13.91
C ARG A 761 2.04 -30.31 -14.25
N GLU A 762 1.83 -31.11 -13.23
CA GLU A 762 1.23 -32.43 -13.37
C GLU A 762 -0.29 -32.33 -13.32
N ALA A 763 -0.97 -32.76 -14.39
CA ALA A 763 -2.44 -32.73 -14.45
C ALA A 763 -3.12 -33.83 -13.62
N ALA A 764 -2.36 -34.85 -13.20
CA ALA A 764 -2.81 -35.97 -12.38
C ALA A 764 -1.60 -36.55 -11.64
N PRO A 765 -1.79 -37.19 -10.46
CA PRO A 765 -0.71 -37.85 -9.75
C PRO A 765 -0.08 -38.98 -10.57
N ALA A 766 1.18 -39.29 -10.32
CA ALA A 766 1.83 -40.46 -10.94
C ALA A 766 1.12 -41.77 -10.55
N ASP A 767 1.11 -42.75 -11.46
CA ASP A 767 0.49 -44.05 -11.22
C ASP A 767 1.30 -44.86 -10.18
N VAL A 768 0.71 -45.06 -9.00
CA VAL A 768 1.28 -45.84 -7.90
C VAL A 768 0.92 -47.33 -7.95
N GLY A 769 0.09 -47.74 -8.92
CA GLY A 769 -0.41 -49.11 -9.05
C GLY A 769 -1.32 -49.53 -7.88
N GLY A 770 -1.39 -50.85 -7.67
CA GLY A 770 -2.19 -51.46 -6.60
C GLY A 770 -3.66 -51.67 -6.99
N THR A 771 -4.35 -52.44 -6.17
CA THR A 771 -5.80 -52.66 -6.24
C THR A 771 -6.58 -51.80 -5.26
N LEU A 772 -5.88 -51.18 -4.30
CA LEU A 772 -6.38 -50.21 -3.36
C LEU A 772 -5.42 -49.00 -3.35
N GLN A 773 -5.96 -47.79 -3.34
CA GLN A 773 -5.18 -46.56 -3.23
C GLN A 773 -5.53 -45.78 -1.95
N VAL A 774 -4.51 -45.32 -1.24
CA VAL A 774 -4.65 -44.53 -0.01
C VAL A 774 -3.97 -43.19 -0.20
N ALA A 775 -4.64 -42.09 0.13
CA ALA A 775 -4.07 -40.74 0.07
C ALA A 775 -3.96 -40.08 1.45
N SER A 776 -3.03 -39.13 1.57
CA SER A 776 -2.95 -38.18 2.68
C SER A 776 -3.07 -36.77 2.13
N VAL A 777 -3.96 -35.96 2.72
CA VAL A 777 -4.28 -34.61 2.24
C VAL A 777 -4.42 -33.67 3.43
N ASN A 778 -3.52 -32.69 3.54
CA ASN A 778 -3.71 -31.54 4.42
C ASN A 778 -4.62 -30.52 3.72
N THR A 779 -5.69 -30.10 4.38
CA THR A 779 -6.74 -29.26 3.81
C THR A 779 -6.56 -27.75 4.03
N LEU A 780 -5.44 -27.31 4.62
CA LEU A 780 -5.11 -25.89 4.88
C LEU A 780 -6.21 -25.20 5.70
N ASN A 781 -6.43 -25.68 6.92
CA ASN A 781 -7.52 -25.30 7.83
C ASN A 781 -8.89 -25.22 7.15
N TYR A 782 -9.48 -26.36 6.76
CA TYR A 782 -10.84 -26.42 6.24
C TYR A 782 -11.87 -26.26 7.36
N PHE A 783 -12.26 -25.01 7.61
CA PHE A 783 -13.16 -24.61 8.69
C PHE A 783 -14.48 -24.11 8.13
N THR A 784 -15.57 -24.61 8.70
CA THR A 784 -16.95 -24.17 8.44
C THR A 784 -17.35 -22.97 9.30
N THR A 785 -16.64 -22.74 10.41
CA THR A 785 -16.75 -21.52 11.21
C THR A 785 -15.90 -20.41 10.57
N LEU A 786 -16.56 -19.30 10.19
CA LEU A 786 -15.98 -18.19 9.43
C LEU A 786 -15.87 -16.92 10.29
N GLY A 787 -14.93 -16.03 9.94
CA GLY A 787 -14.79 -14.68 10.51
C GLY A 787 -13.74 -14.55 11.63
N GLN A 788 -12.89 -13.53 11.54
CA GLN A 788 -11.73 -13.34 12.43
C GLN A 788 -12.07 -12.99 13.89
N ASP A 789 -13.32 -12.63 14.18
CA ASP A 789 -13.78 -12.29 15.55
C ASP A 789 -14.10 -13.54 16.40
N ASP A 790 -14.23 -14.72 15.78
CA ASP A 790 -14.26 -15.98 16.52
C ASP A 790 -12.84 -16.52 16.66
N SER A 791 -12.34 -16.54 17.89
CA SER A 791 -11.02 -17.10 18.22
C SER A 791 -10.80 -18.58 17.80
N ASN A 792 -11.87 -19.28 17.41
CA ASN A 792 -11.81 -20.63 16.86
C ASN A 792 -11.85 -20.70 15.33
N ALA A 793 -12.16 -19.62 14.62
CA ALA A 793 -12.04 -19.56 13.16
C ALA A 793 -10.54 -19.49 12.78
N ARG A 794 -10.09 -20.44 11.95
CA ARG A 794 -8.68 -20.55 11.51
C ARG A 794 -8.52 -20.86 10.02
N GLY A 795 -9.64 -20.94 9.29
CA GLY A 795 -9.68 -21.23 7.86
C GLY A 795 -10.06 -20.00 7.06
N ALA A 796 -10.91 -20.20 6.05
CA ALA A 796 -11.43 -19.10 5.23
C ALA A 796 -12.12 -17.99 6.06
N ASP A 797 -11.78 -16.75 5.73
CA ASP A 797 -12.32 -15.56 6.42
C ASP A 797 -13.75 -15.23 5.99
N THR A 798 -14.12 -15.52 4.74
CA THR A 798 -15.42 -15.20 4.15
C THR A 798 -16.11 -16.46 3.61
N ALA A 799 -17.43 -16.37 3.39
CA ALA A 799 -18.18 -17.47 2.79
C ALA A 799 -17.75 -17.73 1.33
N GLU A 800 -17.34 -16.68 0.63
CA GLU A 800 -16.78 -16.74 -0.72
C GLU A 800 -15.43 -17.47 -0.73
N ASP A 801 -14.55 -17.19 0.24
CA ASP A 801 -13.24 -17.84 0.39
C ASP A 801 -13.44 -19.32 0.75
N PHE A 802 -14.38 -19.63 1.63
CA PHE A 802 -14.72 -21.01 2.00
C PHE A 802 -15.27 -21.80 0.80
N ALA A 803 -16.08 -21.16 -0.05
CA ALA A 803 -16.57 -21.77 -1.28
C ALA A 803 -15.42 -22.07 -2.24
N ARG A 804 -14.47 -21.14 -2.43
CA ARG A 804 -13.27 -21.35 -3.26
C ARG A 804 -12.39 -22.47 -2.72
N GLN A 805 -12.16 -22.52 -1.40
CA GLN A 805 -11.41 -23.59 -0.75
C GLN A 805 -12.08 -24.94 -0.96
N THR A 806 -13.41 -25.02 -0.76
CA THR A 806 -14.19 -26.23 -0.98
C THR A 806 -14.08 -26.72 -2.42
N ASP A 807 -14.27 -25.83 -3.39
CA ASP A 807 -14.20 -26.19 -4.81
C ASP A 807 -12.83 -26.73 -5.20
N LYS A 808 -11.75 -26.11 -4.70
CA LYS A 808 -10.38 -26.51 -5.02
C LYS A 808 -10.00 -27.84 -4.38
N LEU A 809 -10.34 -28.05 -3.09
CA LEU A 809 -10.16 -29.33 -2.41
C LEU A 809 -10.97 -30.45 -3.08
N VAL A 810 -12.22 -30.19 -3.48
CA VAL A 810 -13.06 -31.17 -4.20
C VAL A 810 -12.44 -31.52 -5.56
N THR A 811 -11.91 -30.54 -6.30
CA THR A 811 -11.21 -30.79 -7.57
C THR A 811 -9.97 -31.65 -7.36
N ALA A 812 -9.11 -31.32 -6.39
CA ALA A 812 -7.90 -32.09 -6.07
C ALA A 812 -8.21 -33.52 -5.59
N ILE A 813 -9.10 -33.68 -4.60
CA ILE A 813 -9.47 -35.00 -4.04
C ILE A 813 -10.14 -35.90 -5.09
N THR A 814 -10.99 -35.33 -5.96
CA THR A 814 -11.60 -36.10 -7.04
C THR A 814 -10.56 -36.59 -8.04
N ALA A 815 -9.54 -35.77 -8.33
CA ALA A 815 -8.47 -36.11 -9.27
C ALA A 815 -7.48 -37.15 -8.71
N LEU A 816 -7.29 -37.21 -7.38
CA LEU A 816 -6.50 -38.26 -6.72
C LEU A 816 -7.10 -39.66 -6.92
N ASP A 817 -8.43 -39.77 -7.06
CA ASP A 817 -9.18 -41.03 -7.22
C ASP A 817 -8.85 -42.12 -6.16
N ALA A 818 -8.44 -41.70 -4.97
CA ALA A 818 -8.07 -42.62 -3.89
C ALA A 818 -9.30 -43.29 -3.24
N ASP A 819 -9.13 -44.53 -2.78
CA ASP A 819 -10.19 -45.32 -2.14
C ASP A 819 -10.35 -44.97 -0.65
N ILE A 820 -9.25 -44.62 0.02
CA ILE A 820 -9.20 -44.14 1.41
C ILE A 820 -8.36 -42.87 1.44
N ILE A 821 -8.82 -41.82 2.11
CA ILE A 821 -8.12 -40.54 2.19
C ILE A 821 -8.07 -40.11 3.66
N GLY A 822 -6.84 -39.94 4.18
CA GLY A 822 -6.58 -39.30 5.45
C GLY A 822 -6.53 -37.79 5.28
N LEU A 823 -7.24 -37.07 6.15
CA LEU A 823 -7.35 -35.62 6.14
C LEU A 823 -6.66 -35.02 7.36
N GLN A 824 -5.84 -34.00 7.15
CA GLN A 824 -5.30 -33.13 8.19
C GLN A 824 -5.91 -31.73 8.05
N GLU A 825 -5.91 -30.97 9.14
CA GLU A 825 -6.38 -29.58 9.17
C GLU A 825 -7.89 -29.38 8.94
N LEU A 826 -8.69 -30.28 9.51
CA LEU A 826 -10.14 -30.09 9.57
C LEU A 826 -10.52 -29.32 10.83
N GLU A 827 -11.58 -28.52 10.77
CA GLU A 827 -12.20 -28.00 11.99
C GLU A 827 -12.72 -29.15 12.87
N ASN A 828 -12.44 -29.04 14.16
CA ASN A 828 -12.90 -29.96 15.19
C ASN A 828 -14.28 -29.55 15.72
N ASN A 829 -15.30 -29.64 14.87
CA ASN A 829 -16.70 -29.43 15.24
C ASN A 829 -17.52 -30.73 15.16
N GLY A 830 -16.82 -31.87 15.29
CA GLY A 830 -17.38 -33.21 15.39
C GLY A 830 -17.49 -33.97 14.06
N PHE A 831 -18.21 -35.09 14.10
CA PHE A 831 -18.39 -36.05 13.00
C PHE A 831 -19.88 -36.30 12.74
N SER A 832 -20.68 -35.24 12.78
CA SER A 832 -22.13 -35.28 12.55
C SER A 832 -22.52 -34.35 11.39
N ASP A 833 -23.76 -34.45 10.90
CA ASP A 833 -24.26 -33.59 9.81
C ASP A 833 -23.97 -32.10 10.09
N GLY A 834 -23.33 -31.43 9.14
CA GLY A 834 -22.92 -30.02 9.25
C GLY A 834 -21.51 -29.78 9.81
N SER A 835 -20.78 -30.82 10.23
CA SER A 835 -19.36 -30.68 10.56
C SER A 835 -18.50 -30.45 9.31
N ALA A 836 -17.26 -30.02 9.48
CA ALA A 836 -16.36 -29.74 8.35
C ALA A 836 -16.14 -30.97 7.46
N ILE A 837 -15.87 -32.15 8.04
CA ILE A 837 -15.71 -33.38 7.28
C ILE A 837 -17.00 -33.83 6.57
N ALA A 838 -18.17 -33.63 7.21
CA ALA A 838 -19.46 -33.93 6.59
C ALA A 838 -19.72 -32.99 5.39
N THR A 839 -19.40 -31.72 5.54
CA THR A 839 -19.52 -30.70 4.48
C THR A 839 -18.65 -31.02 3.27
N LEU A 840 -17.40 -31.42 3.49
CA LEU A 840 -16.50 -31.84 2.41
C LEU A 840 -17.02 -33.11 1.70
N VAL A 841 -17.49 -34.11 2.45
CA VAL A 841 -18.07 -35.33 1.86
C VAL A 841 -19.33 -35.03 1.06
N ASP A 842 -20.20 -34.14 1.52
CA ASP A 842 -21.39 -33.71 0.78
C ASP A 842 -21.01 -33.02 -0.54
N ALA A 843 -19.96 -32.18 -0.53
CA ALA A 843 -19.45 -31.52 -1.72
C ALA A 843 -18.85 -32.54 -2.73
N LEU A 844 -18.06 -33.51 -2.25
CA LEU A 844 -17.51 -34.60 -3.06
C LEU A 844 -18.61 -35.46 -3.69
N ASN A 845 -19.62 -35.86 -2.91
CA ASN A 845 -20.76 -36.64 -3.42
C ASN A 845 -21.61 -35.83 -4.41
N THR A 846 -21.74 -34.53 -4.19
CA THR A 846 -22.38 -33.61 -5.14
C THR A 846 -21.63 -33.58 -6.48
N ARG A 847 -20.29 -33.45 -6.43
CA ARG A 847 -19.42 -33.50 -7.62
C ARG A 847 -19.51 -34.85 -8.34
N ALA A 848 -19.52 -35.96 -7.59
CA ALA A 848 -19.66 -37.31 -8.13
C ALA A 848 -21.06 -37.61 -8.71
N GLY A 849 -22.08 -36.87 -8.28
CA GLY A 849 -23.49 -37.11 -8.64
C GLY A 849 -24.09 -38.38 -8.02
N ALA A 850 -23.44 -38.93 -6.99
CA ALA A 850 -23.85 -40.12 -6.25
C ALA A 850 -23.18 -40.16 -4.87
N ASP A 851 -23.81 -40.84 -3.91
CA ASP A 851 -23.29 -41.03 -2.54
C ASP A 851 -22.22 -42.14 -2.53
N ILE A 852 -21.02 -41.83 -3.04
CA ILE A 852 -19.89 -42.78 -3.13
C ILE A 852 -18.81 -42.54 -2.07
N TYR A 853 -18.73 -41.34 -1.50
CA TYR A 853 -17.85 -40.99 -0.40
C TYR A 853 -18.60 -41.04 0.94
N ALA A 854 -17.94 -41.53 1.97
CA ALA A 854 -18.37 -41.48 3.36
C ALA A 854 -17.18 -41.14 4.26
N PHE A 855 -17.45 -40.62 5.46
CA PHE A 855 -16.42 -40.39 6.46
C PHE A 855 -16.51 -41.38 7.62
N VAL A 856 -15.41 -41.56 8.34
CA VAL A 856 -15.32 -42.35 9.56
C VAL A 856 -15.70 -41.47 10.75
N ASP A 857 -16.67 -41.91 11.58
CA ASP A 857 -16.88 -41.37 12.93
C ASP A 857 -16.15 -42.26 13.95
N PRO A 858 -14.97 -41.86 14.46
CA PRO A 858 -14.21 -42.65 15.42
C PRO A 858 -14.78 -42.61 16.84
N THR A 859 -15.75 -41.73 17.12
CA THR A 859 -16.37 -41.58 18.45
C THR A 859 -17.58 -42.51 18.63
N GLY A 860 -18.25 -42.84 17.53
CA GLY A 860 -19.55 -43.53 17.50
C GLY A 860 -20.71 -42.68 18.04
N THR A 861 -20.47 -41.40 18.32
CA THR A 861 -21.44 -40.42 18.83
C THR A 861 -21.54 -39.18 17.96
N GLY A 862 -20.68 -39.01 16.96
CA GLY A 862 -20.54 -37.82 16.13
C GLY A 862 -19.91 -36.61 16.83
N GLY A 863 -19.31 -36.79 18.02
CA GLY A 863 -18.76 -35.69 18.83
C GLY A 863 -17.34 -35.28 18.44
N GLU A 864 -16.88 -34.15 18.97
CA GLU A 864 -15.51 -33.65 18.84
C GLU A 864 -14.48 -34.60 19.48
N ILE A 865 -13.22 -34.51 19.04
CA ILE A 865 -12.12 -35.31 19.58
C ILE A 865 -10.95 -34.42 20.01
N GLY A 866 -10.32 -34.74 21.14
CA GLY A 866 -9.24 -33.91 21.65
C GLY A 866 -9.72 -32.52 22.04
N THR A 867 -8.85 -31.53 21.88
CA THR A 867 -9.06 -30.19 22.48
C THR A 867 -8.61 -29.02 21.61
N ASP A 868 -7.87 -29.29 20.53
CA ASP A 868 -7.52 -28.27 19.55
C ASP A 868 -8.73 -28.01 18.64
N ALA A 869 -8.86 -26.79 18.12
CA ALA A 869 -9.84 -26.46 17.09
C ALA A 869 -9.56 -27.18 15.77
N ILE A 870 -8.34 -27.70 15.58
CA ILE A 870 -7.93 -28.49 14.41
C ILE A 870 -7.93 -29.99 14.75
N THR A 871 -8.44 -30.82 13.85
CA THR A 871 -8.46 -32.29 13.98
C THR A 871 -8.03 -33.02 12.71
N THR A 872 -7.94 -34.34 12.78
CA THR A 872 -7.71 -35.25 11.65
C THR A 872 -8.98 -36.01 11.30
N GLY A 873 -9.07 -36.54 10.08
CA GLY A 873 -10.24 -37.26 9.58
C GLY A 873 -9.89 -38.37 8.61
N LEU A 874 -10.87 -39.25 8.34
CA LEU A 874 -10.78 -40.28 7.32
C LEU A 874 -12.05 -40.25 6.47
N ILE A 875 -11.88 -40.14 5.17
CA ILE A 875 -12.94 -40.36 4.17
C ILE A 875 -12.59 -41.57 3.31
N TYR A 876 -13.60 -42.24 2.77
CA TYR A 876 -13.40 -43.45 1.98
C TYR A 876 -14.53 -43.64 0.96
N ARG A 877 -14.23 -44.40 -0.07
CA ARG A 877 -15.19 -44.83 -1.08
C ARG A 877 -15.94 -46.08 -0.62
N VAL A 878 -17.26 -45.97 -0.50
CA VAL A 878 -18.13 -47.06 0.00
C VAL A 878 -18.25 -48.24 -0.98
N ASP A 879 -17.85 -48.05 -2.23
CA ASP A 879 -17.81 -49.08 -3.25
C ASP A 879 -16.44 -49.79 -3.38
N ALA A 880 -15.41 -49.28 -2.68
CA ALA A 880 -14.07 -49.87 -2.63
C ALA A 880 -13.83 -50.64 -1.33
N VAL A 881 -14.14 -50.05 -0.18
CA VAL A 881 -13.85 -50.60 1.15
C VAL A 881 -15.02 -50.46 2.12
N SER A 882 -14.97 -51.21 3.22
CA SER A 882 -15.90 -51.07 4.34
C SER A 882 -15.14 -50.86 5.66
N VAL A 883 -15.70 -50.03 6.54
CA VAL A 883 -15.14 -49.78 7.88
C VAL A 883 -15.57 -50.90 8.84
N VAL A 884 -14.59 -51.62 9.39
CA VAL A 884 -14.80 -52.70 10.36
C VAL A 884 -14.84 -52.14 11.78
N ASN A 885 -13.92 -51.23 12.11
CA ASN A 885 -13.83 -50.58 13.40
C ASN A 885 -13.05 -49.25 13.26
N ALA A 886 -13.24 -48.33 14.20
CA ALA A 886 -12.53 -47.05 14.23
C ALA A 886 -12.34 -46.57 15.67
N GLY A 887 -11.39 -45.67 15.86
CA GLY A 887 -11.10 -45.09 17.17
C GLY A 887 -10.05 -44.00 17.08
N ILE A 888 -9.72 -43.43 18.23
CA ILE A 888 -8.70 -42.39 18.35
C ILE A 888 -7.59 -42.81 19.31
N LEU A 889 -6.40 -42.27 19.08
CA LEU A 889 -5.39 -42.09 20.11
C LEU A 889 -5.37 -40.62 20.52
N ASP A 890 -5.92 -40.34 21.70
CA ASP A 890 -5.80 -39.04 22.33
C ASP A 890 -4.57 -39.04 23.25
N TYR A 891 -3.49 -38.41 22.78
CA TYR A 891 -2.29 -38.17 23.57
C TYR A 891 -2.29 -36.73 24.06
N THR A 892 -2.25 -36.55 25.38
CA THR A 892 -2.03 -35.24 26.01
C THR A 892 -0.75 -35.29 26.85
N PRO A 893 0.30 -34.50 26.51
CA PRO A 893 1.50 -34.40 27.34
C PRO A 893 1.16 -33.94 28.77
N GLU A 894 1.91 -34.43 29.77
CA GLU A 894 1.71 -33.97 31.17
C GLU A 894 2.08 -32.48 31.32
N GLY A 895 1.08 -31.62 31.57
CA GLY A 895 1.30 -30.23 31.96
C GLY A 895 1.09 -29.19 30.85
N GLU A 896 0.80 -29.61 29.62
CA GLU A 896 0.43 -28.72 28.51
C GLU A 896 -1.09 -28.53 28.45
N SER A 897 -1.54 -27.28 28.35
CA SER A 897 -2.95 -26.95 28.12
C SER A 897 -3.26 -27.03 26.63
N GLN A 898 -3.80 -28.19 26.21
CA GLN A 898 -4.74 -28.34 25.08
C GLN A 898 -4.33 -27.72 23.73
N LEU A 899 -3.37 -28.31 22.99
CA LEU A 899 -3.14 -28.05 21.54
C LEU A 899 -2.57 -29.28 20.78
N ASN A 900 -2.66 -30.48 21.34
CA ASN A 900 -2.29 -31.69 20.60
C ASN A 900 -3.52 -32.29 19.91
N ARG A 901 -3.34 -32.82 18.70
CA ARG A 901 -4.43 -33.29 17.85
C ARG A 901 -4.46 -34.83 17.88
N PRO A 902 -5.58 -35.46 18.26
CA PRO A 902 -5.66 -36.91 18.31
C PRO A 902 -5.42 -37.56 16.94
N THR A 903 -4.78 -38.73 16.95
CA THR A 903 -4.73 -39.61 15.77
C THR A 903 -6.12 -40.20 15.56
N VAL A 904 -6.65 -40.10 14.35
CA VAL A 904 -7.83 -40.88 13.92
C VAL A 904 -7.38 -42.12 13.17
N ALA A 905 -7.86 -43.30 13.59
CA ALA A 905 -7.56 -44.55 12.90
C ALA A 905 -8.79 -45.40 12.65
N ALA A 906 -8.77 -46.13 11.54
CA ALA A 906 -9.81 -47.09 11.19
C ALA A 906 -9.24 -48.35 10.55
N LEU A 907 -9.90 -49.47 10.86
CA LEU A 907 -9.70 -50.76 10.23
C LEU A 907 -10.65 -50.87 9.04
N PHE A 908 -10.10 -50.96 7.83
CA PHE A 908 -10.83 -51.16 6.59
C PHE A 908 -10.73 -52.61 6.14
N GLU A 909 -11.77 -53.09 5.46
CA GLU A 909 -11.81 -54.37 4.75
C GLU A 909 -12.14 -54.13 3.28
N ASP A 910 -11.33 -54.70 2.39
CA ASP A 910 -11.52 -54.65 0.94
C ASP A 910 -12.59 -55.67 0.46
N ALA A 911 -12.91 -55.65 -0.83
CA ALA A 911 -13.88 -56.59 -1.41
C ALA A 911 -13.44 -58.07 -1.37
N ASN A 912 -12.16 -58.36 -1.13
CA ASN A 912 -11.61 -59.71 -1.02
C ASN A 912 -11.57 -60.22 0.43
N GLY A 913 -11.84 -59.36 1.41
CA GLY A 913 -11.80 -59.66 2.83
C GLY A 913 -10.41 -59.49 3.46
N GLU A 914 -9.48 -58.84 2.76
CA GLU A 914 -8.19 -58.42 3.31
C GLU A 914 -8.37 -57.11 4.10
N GLN A 915 -7.63 -56.94 5.19
CA GLN A 915 -7.82 -55.83 6.12
C GLN A 915 -6.56 -54.96 6.20
N ILE A 916 -6.75 -53.69 6.53
CA ILE A 916 -5.67 -52.75 6.79
C ILE A 916 -6.11 -51.70 7.81
N THR A 917 -5.24 -51.33 8.74
CA THR A 917 -5.46 -50.20 9.63
C THR A 917 -4.73 -48.97 9.10
N ILE A 918 -5.48 -47.88 8.87
CA ILE A 918 -4.92 -46.58 8.50
C ILE A 918 -4.98 -45.67 9.73
N ALA A 919 -3.86 -45.04 10.09
CA ALA A 919 -3.74 -44.08 11.18
C ALA A 919 -3.31 -42.72 10.63
N VAL A 920 -4.19 -41.73 10.77
CA VAL A 920 -4.01 -40.36 10.26
C VAL A 920 -3.56 -39.45 11.38
N ASN A 921 -2.48 -38.70 11.15
CA ASN A 921 -1.81 -37.91 12.16
C ASN A 921 -1.68 -36.46 11.71
N HIS A 922 -1.75 -35.55 12.68
CA HIS A 922 -1.32 -34.17 12.53
C HIS A 922 -0.63 -33.78 13.85
N PHE A 923 0.67 -34.01 13.95
CA PHE A 923 1.39 -33.74 15.20
C PHE A 923 1.50 -32.24 15.48
N LYS A 924 1.93 -31.89 16.70
CA LYS A 924 2.10 -30.50 17.12
C LYS A 924 3.01 -29.73 16.17
N SER A 925 2.54 -28.57 15.69
CA SER A 925 3.33 -27.67 14.83
C SER A 925 4.66 -27.25 15.47
N LYS A 926 5.68 -27.09 14.62
CA LYS A 926 7.05 -26.62 14.95
C LYS A 926 7.07 -25.15 15.44
N GLY A 927 5.99 -24.39 15.22
CA GLY A 927 5.86 -22.99 15.63
C GLY A 927 5.59 -22.78 17.13
N GLY A 928 5.94 -21.58 17.61
CA GLY A 928 5.85 -21.17 19.03
C GLY A 928 7.19 -21.17 19.74
N SER A 929 7.23 -20.74 21.01
CA SER A 929 8.51 -20.63 21.73
C SER A 929 8.97 -21.94 22.39
N GLY A 930 8.05 -22.87 22.68
CA GLY A 930 8.32 -24.06 23.48
C GLY A 930 8.85 -23.74 24.89
N THR A 931 8.82 -24.69 25.83
CA THR A 931 9.56 -24.56 27.09
C THR A 931 10.05 -25.93 27.57
N GLY A 932 11.08 -25.95 28.43
CA GLY A 932 11.58 -27.22 28.97
C GLY A 932 12.17 -28.10 27.89
N ASP A 933 11.68 -29.33 27.78
CA ASP A 933 12.12 -30.30 26.76
C ASP A 933 11.59 -29.95 25.35
N ASP A 934 10.58 -29.09 25.25
CA ASP A 934 10.02 -28.60 23.98
C ASP A 934 10.63 -27.27 23.51
N ALA A 935 11.63 -26.73 24.23
CA ALA A 935 12.36 -25.55 23.79
C ALA A 935 13.14 -25.86 22.51
N ASP A 936 13.16 -24.91 21.57
CA ASP A 936 13.99 -25.01 20.37
C ASP A 936 15.48 -25.12 20.76
N LEU A 937 16.14 -26.17 20.26
CA LEU A 937 17.55 -26.47 20.53
C LEU A 937 18.49 -25.84 19.50
N GLY A 938 17.94 -25.25 18.43
CA GLY A 938 18.72 -24.72 17.31
C GLY A 938 19.42 -25.81 16.50
N ASP A 939 18.86 -27.03 16.48
CA ASP A 939 19.38 -28.20 15.74
C ASP A 939 18.62 -28.45 14.43
N GLY A 940 17.80 -27.48 13.99
CA GLY A 940 16.96 -27.57 12.79
C GLY A 940 15.60 -28.23 13.00
N GLN A 941 15.38 -28.90 14.14
CA GLN A 941 14.12 -29.62 14.39
C GLN A 941 13.00 -28.68 14.87
N GLY A 942 13.32 -27.49 15.36
CA GLY A 942 12.35 -26.50 15.86
C GLY A 942 11.71 -26.87 17.20
N ALA A 943 10.81 -26.01 17.68
CA ALA A 943 10.14 -26.21 18.96
C ALA A 943 9.23 -27.46 18.95
N TYR A 944 8.87 -27.93 20.15
CA TYR A 944 7.97 -29.07 20.37
C TYR A 944 8.44 -30.41 19.78
N ASN A 945 9.72 -30.56 19.45
CA ASN A 945 10.27 -31.80 18.92
C ASN A 945 10.10 -32.97 19.92
N ALA A 946 10.30 -32.73 21.22
CA ALA A 946 10.10 -33.74 22.25
C ALA A 946 8.65 -34.23 22.32
N THR A 947 7.68 -33.31 22.30
CA THR A 947 6.25 -33.63 22.23
C THR A 947 5.89 -34.42 20.98
N ARG A 948 6.39 -34.02 19.79
CA ARG A 948 6.17 -34.77 18.54
C ARG A 948 6.76 -36.18 18.62
N THR A 949 7.95 -36.32 19.20
CA THR A 949 8.65 -37.61 19.36
C THR A 949 7.90 -38.55 20.30
N GLU A 950 7.40 -38.03 21.43
CA GLU A 950 6.59 -38.82 22.36
C GLU A 950 5.25 -39.23 21.74
N ALA A 951 4.62 -38.37 20.93
CA ALA A 951 3.41 -38.72 20.18
C ALA A 951 3.68 -39.89 19.20
N ALA A 952 4.79 -39.87 18.47
CA ALA A 952 5.23 -40.96 17.61
C ALA A 952 5.43 -42.29 18.37
N ILE A 953 6.06 -42.24 19.54
CA ILE A 953 6.26 -43.42 20.40
C ILE A 953 4.90 -43.99 20.85
N GLN A 954 4.00 -43.14 21.36
CA GLN A 954 2.70 -43.61 21.84
C GLN A 954 1.81 -44.12 20.72
N LEU A 955 1.87 -43.52 19.53
CA LEU A 955 1.20 -44.01 18.33
C LEU A 955 1.59 -45.45 18.02
N THR A 956 2.90 -45.71 17.94
CA THR A 956 3.39 -47.04 17.57
C THR A 956 3.15 -48.08 18.66
N GLU A 957 3.24 -47.70 19.95
CA GLU A 957 2.86 -48.57 21.07
C GLU A 957 1.36 -48.91 21.06
N TRP A 958 0.51 -47.93 20.74
CA TRP A 958 -0.93 -48.12 20.65
C TRP A 958 -1.30 -49.05 19.50
N LEU A 959 -0.76 -48.85 18.30
CA LEU A 959 -0.99 -49.74 17.15
C LEU A 959 -0.48 -51.16 17.43
N ALA A 960 0.69 -51.31 18.07
CA ALA A 960 1.23 -52.60 18.48
C ALA A 960 0.34 -53.35 19.50
N SER A 961 -0.57 -52.65 20.18
CA SER A 961 -1.54 -53.25 21.09
C SER A 961 -2.74 -53.91 20.39
N ASP A 962 -2.83 -53.80 19.06
CA ASP A 962 -3.98 -54.18 18.22
C ASP A 962 -5.28 -53.55 18.76
N PRO A 963 -5.42 -52.22 18.61
CA PRO A 963 -6.49 -51.46 19.28
C PRO A 963 -7.89 -51.89 18.85
N PHE A 964 -8.02 -52.52 17.68
CA PHE A 964 -9.28 -53.02 17.14
C PHE A 964 -9.50 -54.52 17.33
N GLY A 965 -8.51 -55.25 17.87
CA GLY A 965 -8.58 -56.68 18.12
C GLY A 965 -8.74 -57.52 16.85
N SER A 966 -8.22 -57.04 15.73
CA SER A 966 -8.35 -57.64 14.40
C SER A 966 -7.46 -58.87 14.24
N GLY A 967 -6.29 -58.87 14.89
CA GLY A 967 -5.20 -59.80 14.63
C GLY A 967 -4.47 -59.56 13.30
N ASP A 968 -4.85 -58.52 12.56
CA ASP A 968 -4.15 -58.06 11.35
C ASP A 968 -2.91 -57.22 11.75
N SER A 969 -1.86 -57.29 10.95
CA SER A 969 -0.59 -56.60 11.23
C SER A 969 -0.27 -55.48 10.25
N ASP A 970 -1.13 -55.25 9.26
CA ASP A 970 -0.96 -54.24 8.23
C ASP A 970 -1.44 -52.89 8.77
N TYR A 971 -0.47 -52.04 9.10
CA TYR A 971 -0.68 -50.69 9.59
C TYR A 971 0.00 -49.70 8.63
N LEU A 972 -0.72 -48.66 8.24
CA LEU A 972 -0.18 -47.52 7.53
C LEU A 972 -0.37 -46.26 8.37
N ILE A 973 0.74 -45.60 8.70
CA ILE A 973 0.76 -44.30 9.35
C ILE A 973 0.91 -43.26 8.25
N ILE A 974 -0.04 -42.32 8.17
CA ILE A 974 -0.02 -41.21 7.22
C ILE A 974 -0.30 -39.87 7.90
N GLY A 975 0.11 -38.79 7.24
CA GLY A 975 -0.24 -37.42 7.59
C GLY A 975 0.94 -36.54 7.95
N ASP A 976 0.63 -35.28 8.25
CA ASP A 976 1.58 -34.26 8.64
C ASP A 976 2.15 -34.54 10.05
N LEU A 977 3.36 -35.07 10.11
CA LEU A 977 4.04 -35.29 11.39
C LEU A 977 4.72 -34.02 11.92
N ASN A 978 4.63 -32.92 11.18
CA ASN A 978 5.38 -31.70 11.40
C ASN A 978 6.87 -32.00 11.59
N ALA A 979 7.39 -33.02 10.90
CA ALA A 979 8.75 -33.53 11.07
C ALA A 979 9.34 -33.96 9.73
N TYR A 980 10.54 -33.43 9.41
CA TYR A 980 11.27 -33.80 8.20
C TYR A 980 11.89 -35.20 8.33
N GLY A 981 12.29 -35.80 7.20
CA GLY A 981 12.62 -37.23 7.12
C GLY A 981 13.69 -37.74 8.10
N GLN A 982 14.62 -36.89 8.54
CA GLN A 982 15.69 -37.27 9.49
C GLN A 982 15.45 -36.73 10.91
N GLU A 983 14.25 -36.25 11.23
CA GLU A 983 13.91 -35.75 12.56
C GLU A 983 13.46 -36.86 13.51
N ASP A 984 13.60 -36.60 14.80
CA ASP A 984 13.35 -37.56 15.88
C ASP A 984 11.97 -38.25 15.82
N PRO A 985 10.86 -37.56 15.47
CA PRO A 985 9.55 -38.22 15.39
C PRO A 985 9.47 -39.29 14.30
N VAL A 986 10.08 -39.06 13.13
CA VAL A 986 10.11 -40.04 12.03
C VAL A 986 10.98 -41.22 12.43
N GLN A 987 12.17 -40.95 12.96
CA GLN A 987 13.08 -41.99 13.43
C GLN A 987 12.47 -42.85 14.55
N ALA A 988 11.70 -42.25 15.47
CA ALA A 988 11.02 -42.99 16.53
C ALA A 988 10.00 -44.02 15.99
N ILE A 989 9.32 -43.70 14.87
CA ILE A 989 8.39 -44.63 14.21
C ILE A 989 9.17 -45.74 13.50
N GLU A 990 10.28 -45.42 12.84
CA GLU A 990 11.16 -46.41 12.20
C GLU A 990 11.80 -47.38 13.20
N ASP A 991 12.25 -46.87 14.35
CA ASP A 991 12.77 -47.67 15.47
C ASP A 991 11.73 -48.65 16.03
N ALA A 992 10.44 -48.35 15.88
CA ALA A 992 9.34 -49.24 16.24
C ALA A 992 9.07 -50.34 15.18
N GLY A 993 9.82 -50.37 14.07
CA GLY A 993 9.76 -51.41 13.04
C GLY A 993 8.89 -51.08 11.83
N TYR A 994 8.56 -49.80 11.63
CA TYR A 994 7.96 -49.29 10.40
C TYR A 994 9.05 -48.90 9.39
N THR A 995 8.66 -48.68 8.13
CA THR A 995 9.56 -48.23 7.07
C THR A 995 8.96 -47.00 6.40
N SER A 996 9.73 -45.92 6.27
CA SER A 996 9.32 -44.74 5.48
C SER A 996 9.22 -45.11 3.99
N MET A 997 8.04 -44.94 3.41
CA MET A 997 7.79 -45.22 1.99
C MET A 997 8.40 -44.14 1.11
N LEU A 998 8.44 -42.89 1.58
CA LEU A 998 9.11 -41.79 0.89
C LEU A 998 10.61 -42.05 0.76
N SER A 999 11.30 -42.31 1.88
CA SER A 999 12.75 -42.57 1.86
C SER A 999 13.12 -43.83 1.06
N SER A 1000 12.27 -44.87 1.09
CA SER A 1000 12.56 -46.14 0.43
C SER A 1000 12.24 -46.20 -1.07
N LEU A 1001 11.33 -45.36 -1.57
CA LEU A 1001 10.85 -45.40 -2.96
C LEU A 1001 11.10 -44.12 -3.76
N ILE A 1002 11.19 -42.95 -3.10
CA ILE A 1002 11.51 -41.66 -3.72
C ILE A 1002 12.96 -41.26 -3.39
N GLY A 1003 13.33 -41.31 -2.11
CA GLY A 1003 14.69 -41.01 -1.64
C GLY A 1003 14.86 -39.57 -1.16
N GLU A 1004 16.03 -38.99 -1.44
CA GLU A 1004 16.41 -37.63 -0.99
C GLU A 1004 15.58 -36.53 -1.68
N ASP A 1005 15.00 -36.82 -2.86
CA ASP A 1005 14.17 -35.89 -3.63
C ASP A 1005 12.73 -35.76 -3.08
N ALA A 1006 12.38 -36.47 -2.00
CA ALA A 1006 11.03 -36.42 -1.44
C ALA A 1006 10.75 -35.08 -0.74
N PHE A 1007 9.65 -34.42 -1.12
CA PHE A 1007 9.13 -33.24 -0.42
C PHE A 1007 7.61 -33.09 -0.61
N SER A 1008 6.96 -32.62 0.45
CA SER A 1008 5.53 -32.28 0.42
C SER A 1008 5.27 -30.82 0.78
N TYR A 1009 6.29 -30.09 1.22
CA TYR A 1009 6.16 -28.74 1.75
C TYR A 1009 7.43 -27.92 1.44
N THR A 1010 7.24 -26.63 1.16
CA THR A 1010 8.32 -25.67 0.95
C THR A 1010 8.16 -24.52 1.95
N PHE A 1011 9.19 -24.25 2.74
CA PHE A 1011 9.18 -23.17 3.73
C PHE A 1011 10.48 -22.39 3.67
N ASP A 1012 10.39 -21.05 3.59
CA ASP A 1012 11.54 -20.14 3.44
C ASP A 1012 12.47 -20.59 2.29
N GLY A 1013 11.84 -20.93 1.16
CA GLY A 1013 12.50 -21.44 -0.05
C GLY A 1013 13.10 -22.85 0.02
N GLN A 1014 12.97 -23.54 1.16
CA GLN A 1014 13.61 -24.84 1.41
C GLN A 1014 12.57 -25.98 1.41
N ARG A 1015 12.83 -27.02 0.61
CA ARG A 1015 11.94 -28.16 0.42
C ARG A 1015 12.17 -29.27 1.45
N GLY A 1016 11.10 -29.94 1.87
CA GLY A 1016 11.16 -31.16 2.68
C GLY A 1016 9.80 -31.85 2.79
N ALA A 1017 9.79 -33.09 3.31
CA ALA A 1017 8.55 -33.85 3.50
C ALA A 1017 8.09 -33.73 4.96
N LEU A 1018 6.97 -33.04 5.19
CA LEU A 1018 6.29 -33.02 6.49
C LEU A 1018 5.19 -34.09 6.55
N ASP A 1019 4.55 -34.33 5.42
CA ASP A 1019 3.61 -35.43 5.23
C ASP A 1019 4.40 -36.71 5.06
N GLN A 1020 4.10 -37.69 5.91
CA GLN A 1020 4.82 -38.95 5.93
C GLN A 1020 3.91 -40.11 5.58
N ALA A 1021 4.49 -41.19 5.05
CA ALA A 1021 3.83 -42.47 4.87
C ALA A 1021 4.75 -43.58 5.37
N LEU A 1022 4.41 -44.18 6.52
CA LEU A 1022 5.21 -45.24 7.15
C LEU A 1022 4.40 -46.54 7.23
N ALA A 1023 4.90 -47.60 6.59
CA ALA A 1023 4.24 -48.90 6.54
C ALA A 1023 4.82 -49.85 7.59
N SER A 1024 3.96 -50.63 8.25
CA SER A 1024 4.40 -51.71 9.13
C SER A 1024 5.20 -52.76 8.33
N SER A 1025 6.04 -53.52 9.03
CA SER A 1025 6.85 -54.58 8.40
C SER A 1025 6.06 -55.58 7.55
N SER A 1026 4.78 -55.86 7.86
CA SER A 1026 3.96 -56.75 7.04
C SER A 1026 3.33 -56.05 5.84
N LEU A 1027 3.08 -54.75 5.94
CA LEU A 1027 2.52 -53.94 4.86
C LEU A 1027 3.58 -53.50 3.85
N THR A 1028 4.84 -53.30 4.24
CA THR A 1028 5.93 -52.82 3.34
C THR A 1028 5.99 -53.61 2.03
N GLY A 1029 5.91 -54.94 2.09
CA GLY A 1029 5.94 -55.80 0.89
C GLY A 1029 4.66 -55.80 0.06
N GLN A 1030 3.64 -55.05 0.45
CA GLN A 1030 2.34 -54.94 -0.22
C GLN A 1030 2.13 -53.53 -0.82
N VAL A 1031 3.04 -52.59 -0.54
CA VAL A 1031 3.07 -51.28 -1.20
C VAL A 1031 3.58 -51.46 -2.63
N THR A 1032 2.80 -50.99 -3.61
CA THR A 1032 3.14 -51.08 -5.04
C THR A 1032 3.84 -49.83 -5.55
N GLY A 1033 3.64 -48.69 -4.90
CA GLY A 1033 4.24 -47.40 -5.23
C GLY A 1033 3.76 -46.29 -4.30
N ILE A 1034 4.45 -45.15 -4.35
CA ILE A 1034 4.10 -43.91 -3.68
C ILE A 1034 4.47 -42.74 -4.60
N THR A 1035 3.70 -41.66 -4.54
CA THR A 1035 4.04 -40.39 -5.18
C THR A 1035 3.59 -39.22 -4.31
N GLU A 1036 4.37 -38.15 -4.34
CA GLU A 1036 3.92 -36.79 -4.03
C GLU A 1036 3.30 -36.23 -5.31
N TRP A 1037 2.17 -35.53 -5.21
CA TRP A 1037 1.61 -34.81 -6.36
C TRP A 1037 1.82 -33.32 -6.15
N HIS A 1038 2.78 -32.74 -6.85
CA HIS A 1038 3.28 -31.37 -6.61
C HIS A 1038 2.34 -30.29 -7.15
N ILE A 1039 1.13 -30.24 -6.61
CA ILE A 1039 0.08 -29.27 -6.95
C ILE A 1039 0.03 -28.11 -5.97
N ASN A 1040 0.78 -28.13 -4.86
CA ASN A 1040 0.66 -27.17 -3.77
C ASN A 1040 2.00 -26.54 -3.41
N SER A 1041 2.98 -27.35 -2.98
CA SER A 1041 4.23 -26.84 -2.38
C SER A 1041 5.15 -26.06 -3.33
N LEU A 1042 4.88 -26.13 -4.63
CA LEU A 1042 5.60 -25.40 -5.68
C LEU A 1042 4.78 -24.27 -6.30
N GLU A 1043 3.51 -24.15 -5.94
CA GLU A 1043 2.59 -23.19 -6.54
C GLU A 1043 2.55 -21.90 -5.72
N PRO A 1044 2.43 -20.74 -6.38
CA PRO A 1044 2.30 -19.48 -5.66
C PRO A 1044 0.93 -19.36 -5.00
N ASN A 1045 0.90 -18.77 -3.81
CA ASN A 1045 -0.31 -18.58 -3.00
C ASN A 1045 -1.39 -17.71 -3.68
N ILE A 1046 -1.02 -16.88 -4.66
CA ILE A 1046 -1.97 -16.08 -5.45
C ILE A 1046 -3.03 -16.95 -6.14
N LEU A 1047 -2.70 -18.21 -6.48
CA LEU A 1047 -3.65 -19.13 -7.11
C LEU A 1047 -4.56 -19.83 -6.11
N GLY A 1048 -4.32 -19.63 -4.81
CA GLY A 1048 -5.03 -20.25 -3.71
C GLY A 1048 -6.46 -19.74 -3.55
N TYR A 1049 -7.12 -20.18 -2.48
CA TYR A 1049 -8.50 -19.77 -2.22
C TYR A 1049 -8.62 -18.41 -1.51
N SER A 1050 -7.62 -18.05 -0.70
CA SER A 1050 -7.68 -16.87 0.18
C SER A 1050 -7.70 -15.59 -0.64
N SER A 1051 -8.49 -14.61 -0.21
CA SER A 1051 -8.41 -13.21 -0.69
C SER A 1051 -7.55 -12.32 0.21
N GLU A 1052 -6.95 -12.89 1.27
CA GLU A 1052 -6.04 -12.16 2.15
C GLU A 1052 -4.74 -11.84 1.40
N PHE A 1053 -4.39 -10.56 1.33
CA PHE A 1053 -3.21 -10.05 0.63
C PHE A 1053 -3.10 -10.45 -0.86
N THR A 1054 -4.23 -10.72 -1.53
CA THR A 1054 -4.25 -11.03 -2.96
C THR A 1054 -5.60 -10.72 -3.59
N ASP A 1055 -5.63 -10.45 -4.90
CA ASP A 1055 -6.90 -10.27 -5.63
C ASP A 1055 -7.56 -11.64 -5.89
N PRO A 1056 -8.83 -11.86 -5.51
CA PRO A 1056 -9.52 -13.14 -5.74
C PRO A 1056 -9.69 -13.50 -7.23
N ALA A 1057 -9.42 -12.60 -8.17
CA ALA A 1057 -9.41 -12.88 -9.61
C ALA A 1057 -8.30 -13.85 -10.04
N TRP A 1058 -7.23 -14.01 -9.24
CA TRP A 1058 -6.18 -15.00 -9.49
C TRP A 1058 -6.66 -16.45 -9.30
N PHE A 1059 -7.82 -16.67 -8.67
CA PHE A 1059 -8.34 -18.00 -8.40
C PHE A 1059 -8.90 -18.70 -9.66
N ASN A 1060 -8.53 -19.97 -9.83
CA ASN A 1060 -9.12 -20.87 -10.82
C ASN A 1060 -9.74 -22.12 -10.16
N ALA A 1061 -11.05 -22.32 -10.29
CA ALA A 1061 -11.77 -23.46 -9.71
C ALA A 1061 -11.61 -24.77 -10.51
N ASP A 1062 -11.18 -24.68 -11.77
CA ASP A 1062 -11.18 -25.80 -12.71
C ASP A 1062 -9.91 -26.67 -12.62
N ASP A 1063 -8.91 -26.23 -11.86
CA ASP A 1063 -7.64 -26.94 -11.65
C ASP A 1063 -7.40 -27.29 -10.16
N PRO A 1064 -6.50 -28.24 -9.87
CA PRO A 1064 -6.17 -28.64 -8.51
C PRO A 1064 -5.02 -27.82 -7.89
N TYR A 1065 -4.43 -26.84 -8.59
CA TYR A 1065 -3.19 -26.20 -8.18
C TYR A 1065 -3.42 -25.20 -7.03
N SER A 1066 -2.56 -25.17 -6.02
CA SER A 1066 -2.68 -24.33 -4.82
C SER A 1066 -3.97 -24.61 -4.03
N ALA A 1067 -4.38 -25.87 -3.92
CA ALA A 1067 -5.50 -26.31 -3.07
C ALA A 1067 -5.16 -26.26 -1.58
N SER A 1068 -3.88 -26.35 -1.25
CA SER A 1068 -3.29 -26.35 0.08
C SER A 1068 -1.85 -25.80 -0.04
N ASP A 1069 -1.15 -25.69 1.07
CA ASP A 1069 0.29 -25.43 1.16
C ASP A 1069 1.11 -26.74 1.19
N HIS A 1070 0.45 -27.88 1.39
CA HIS A 1070 1.05 -29.22 1.41
C HIS A 1070 0.64 -30.06 0.20
N ASP A 1071 1.59 -30.73 -0.44
CA ASP A 1071 1.30 -31.68 -1.53
C ASP A 1071 0.65 -32.97 -0.99
N PRO A 1072 -0.41 -33.47 -1.63
CA PRO A 1072 -0.99 -34.74 -1.24
C PRO A 1072 -0.08 -35.92 -1.59
N LEU A 1073 -0.08 -36.92 -0.70
CA LEU A 1073 0.58 -38.21 -0.94
C LEU A 1073 -0.44 -39.21 -1.49
N LEU A 1074 -0.03 -40.04 -2.44
CA LEU A 1074 -0.81 -41.18 -2.93
C LEU A 1074 0.02 -42.47 -2.81
N ILE A 1075 -0.57 -43.52 -2.25
CA ILE A 1075 0.07 -44.81 -1.96
C ILE A 1075 -0.76 -45.94 -2.59
N GLY A 1076 -0.11 -46.77 -3.42
CA GLY A 1076 -0.73 -47.95 -4.02
C GLY A 1076 -0.50 -49.20 -3.18
N LEU A 1077 -1.53 -50.03 -3.01
CA LEU A 1077 -1.50 -51.23 -2.17
C LEU A 1077 -2.09 -52.45 -2.90
N ASP A 1078 -1.47 -53.61 -2.67
CA ASP A 1078 -1.98 -54.94 -3.08
C ASP A 1078 -2.07 -55.86 -1.85
N LEU A 1079 -3.18 -55.74 -1.12
CA LEU A 1079 -3.39 -56.50 0.11
C LEU A 1079 -3.41 -58.02 -0.14
N GLY A 1080 -2.76 -58.77 0.73
CA GLY A 1080 -2.62 -60.23 0.66
C GLY A 1080 -1.63 -60.76 -0.39
N ASN A 1081 -0.98 -59.89 -1.19
CA ASN A 1081 0.03 -60.26 -2.20
C ASN A 1081 1.39 -59.63 -1.91
N TYR A 1082 2.34 -60.43 -1.40
CA TYR A 1082 3.70 -59.96 -1.14
C TYR A 1082 4.51 -59.78 -2.45
N LEU A 1083 4.80 -58.54 -2.79
CA LEU A 1083 5.79 -58.14 -3.79
C LEU A 1083 7.19 -58.12 -3.15
N ASN A 1084 8.18 -58.65 -3.85
CA ASN A 1084 9.58 -58.36 -3.51
C ASN A 1084 9.89 -56.97 -4.11
N LEU A 1085 9.73 -55.90 -3.34
CA LEU A 1085 10.24 -54.58 -3.73
C LEU A 1085 11.77 -54.69 -3.89
N GLU A 1086 12.26 -54.50 -5.12
CA GLU A 1086 13.69 -54.25 -5.33
C GLU A 1086 13.95 -52.81 -4.90
N VAL A 1087 14.44 -52.65 -3.67
CA VAL A 1087 14.90 -51.37 -3.09
C VAL A 1087 15.92 -50.74 -4.04
N ALA A 1088 15.70 -49.46 -4.40
CA ALA A 1088 16.54 -48.70 -5.31
C ALA A 1088 17.92 -48.36 -4.69
#